data_AF-D2KFP7-F1
#
_entry.id   AF-D2KFP7-F1
#
_cell.length_a   1.000
_cell.length_b   1.000
_cell.length_c   1.000
_cell.angle_alpha   90.00
_cell.angle_beta   90.00
_cell.angle_gamma   90.00
#
_symmetry.space_group_name_H-M   'P 1'
#
loop_
_entity.id
_entity.type
_entity.pdbx_description
1 polymer ?
#
loop_
_entity_poly.entity_id
_entity_poly.type
_entity_poly.pdbx_seq_one_letter_code
_entity_poly.pdbx_strand_id
1 'polypeptide(L)'
;MIRLKKDNQSGFGVMAIDSLKAGDSSARYFNSAGAMFRKYSRTVDGAVSSIMGAPGGYFVTGYTGKNTVSSSSRKTIDTVPFDWNFKKDYKTYNEDGTVKNANPPRFEDGEEYTLTLRKSNTGFHASMINNQTGEKSDEVICYEPDLLLKQEKDKYYVGICASRKITVTAKDINFTTITPEEDEPKQERPMAYKEPVFMLNSSTTSGTSDFEVGFKSNYIGKIDVLDSEGKVVAKDIAIDPTKADANAFRGVTNLKLHKGQNKFTAVYTPAVKEEQNGLLGEYEDLTSYEAIQCEFEINYKAFGTEANAIYVAPNGTSNNEGTKASPLDLFTAVNYAQPGQEIVLLGGTYNLNQTITVNRGHNGTIDKPIVLMSSPNERAVLDFKECNGVGIALAGDYWHVYDMEIKNAGGVGVHITGNSNTVEKLTVHDTGNTGVQISGSHLDDKVLWPKNNLVQSCEVYNSCDAQANDADGFAAKLTVGEGNIFRYCISHHNIDDGWDLYAKSTTGVIGEVLIEKCVAYANGKLTYGSLNGEGNGFKLGGESMPVAHVLRDSISFGNGKNGVFSNSNPSCLVNHVISFNNGGKNLEFNTNASKTTWGLNNFISYKGTQNDAINLREQSSLASTTNYLNGVNNKGDKVEDNWFTSLETVIPTIAADGSIDMGDYLKLTSYAAEGVGTIFTGNPNPTVITIGNEIGTNISGGTTGSENTNKPNSSSGSKGSGSKVSVVTSDYNKDIETAIKENKAPVFTVNADQKIALNKEAVVNLITNRLDAAFKAEKLTFTMNQTLLNEVTHKEKALTVQVTNANEADYKNVQEAFSEADALKLVGDRSVSAEIKVNTDEVVTSFTEPAIVSFDLSKVSNINPSRLTLVRYEVNKEGKVSTVKLGGSYNAETKIFTARVAKAGNYVLVEAKELLKINMTIGDKTSNVNDQSVTNDIAPQIINGSTMVPVRFIAEKLNAEVKWDSKKKQVQIYLDGQVVTVNSEDGMKIKDSRTLVPIRYISEKLGANVLWVGSSKAIEIVK
;
A
#
# COMPACT_ATOMS: atom_id res chain seq x y z
N MET A 1 -2.73 3.19 -26.51
CA MET A 1 -2.51 4.62 -26.17
C MET A 1 -1.07 5.01 -26.53
N ILE A 2 -0.85 5.88 -27.52
CA ILE A 2 0.50 6.30 -27.92
C ILE A 2 1.03 7.35 -26.92
N ARG A 3 1.91 6.95 -26.00
CA ARG A 3 2.66 7.90 -25.13
C ARG A 3 4.11 8.02 -25.59
N LEU A 4 4.47 9.19 -26.12
CA LEU A 4 5.81 9.44 -26.67
C LEU A 4 6.83 9.72 -25.56
N LYS A 5 7.81 8.82 -25.41
CA LYS A 5 8.85 8.91 -24.38
C LYS A 5 9.92 9.95 -24.77
N LYS A 6 10.32 10.78 -23.80
CA LYS A 6 11.15 11.97 -23.99
C LYS A 6 12.57 11.61 -24.45
N ASP A 7 12.96 12.12 -25.61
CA ASP A 7 14.34 12.54 -25.88
C ASP A 7 14.31 13.99 -26.36
N ASN A 8 14.98 14.87 -25.61
CA ASN A 8 15.10 16.31 -25.85
C ASN A 8 16.53 16.68 -26.29
N GLN A 9 17.39 15.70 -26.62
CA GLN A 9 18.83 15.89 -26.82
C GLN A 9 19.35 15.42 -28.19
N SER A 10 18.53 14.76 -29.02
CA SER A 10 18.89 14.28 -30.36
C SER A 10 18.03 14.89 -31.47
N GLY A 11 18.66 15.20 -32.62
CA GLY A 11 17.99 15.59 -33.86
C GLY A 11 18.50 16.86 -34.54
N PHE A 12 17.86 17.21 -35.65
CA PHE A 12 18.00 18.47 -36.41
C PHE A 12 16.77 18.74 -37.28
N GLY A 13 16.57 19.99 -37.70
CA GLY A 13 15.50 20.38 -38.63
C GLY A 13 15.03 21.83 -38.48
N VAL A 14 13.90 22.16 -39.09
CA VAL A 14 13.24 23.48 -38.96
C VAL A 14 12.23 23.46 -37.81
N MET A 15 12.26 24.50 -36.98
CA MET A 15 11.41 24.64 -35.80
C MET A 15 10.92 26.09 -35.64
N ALA A 16 9.66 26.24 -35.24
CA ALA A 16 9.06 27.46 -34.72
C ALA A 16 8.82 27.30 -33.21
N ILE A 17 9.10 28.34 -32.42
CA ILE A 17 9.01 28.34 -30.95
C ILE A 17 8.34 29.62 -30.42
N ASP A 18 7.49 29.47 -29.40
CA ASP A 18 6.64 30.52 -28.83
C ASP A 18 7.46 31.70 -28.28
N SER A 19 8.35 31.44 -27.31
CA SER A 19 9.18 32.48 -26.67
C SER A 19 10.66 32.07 -26.59
N LEU A 20 11.55 32.89 -27.15
CA LEU A 20 13.01 32.70 -27.14
C LEU A 20 13.73 33.79 -26.33
N LYS A 21 14.67 33.39 -25.46
CA LYS A 21 15.63 34.29 -24.81
C LYS A 21 17.06 33.88 -25.17
N ALA A 22 17.66 34.56 -26.14
CA ALA A 22 19.01 34.27 -26.62
C ALA A 22 20.06 34.35 -25.49
N GLY A 23 21.03 33.43 -25.51
CA GLY A 23 22.12 33.36 -24.52
C GLY A 23 21.78 32.79 -23.15
N ASP A 24 20.49 32.58 -22.82
CA ASP A 24 20.07 32.09 -21.50
C ASP A 24 19.77 30.58 -21.50
N SER A 25 20.68 29.79 -20.91
CA SER A 25 20.54 28.33 -20.79
C SER A 25 19.45 27.84 -19.81
N SER A 26 18.83 28.75 -19.05
CA SER A 26 17.65 28.47 -18.21
C SER A 26 16.32 28.63 -18.97
N ALA A 27 16.31 29.42 -20.05
CA ALA A 27 15.11 29.73 -20.85
C ALA A 27 14.81 28.63 -21.88
N ARG A 28 14.34 27.47 -21.37
CA ARG A 28 14.22 26.20 -22.14
C ARG A 28 12.83 25.58 -22.15
N TYR A 29 11.81 26.32 -21.72
CA TYR A 29 10.42 25.85 -21.61
C TYR A 29 9.53 26.62 -22.58
N PHE A 30 9.41 26.12 -23.83
CA PHE A 30 8.64 26.77 -24.88
C PHE A 30 7.68 25.80 -25.58
N ASN A 31 6.51 26.30 -26.00
CA ASN A 31 5.71 25.60 -27.01
C ASN A 31 6.47 25.64 -28.34
N SER A 32 6.33 24.59 -29.16
CA SER A 32 7.10 24.46 -30.41
C SER A 32 6.38 23.64 -31.47
N ALA A 33 6.64 23.95 -32.74
CA ALA A 33 6.22 23.21 -33.93
C ALA A 33 7.44 22.99 -34.84
N GLY A 34 7.52 21.90 -35.59
CA GLY A 34 8.71 21.61 -36.40
C GLY A 34 8.60 20.42 -37.34
N ALA A 35 9.45 20.42 -38.37
CA ALA A 35 9.69 19.30 -39.28
C ALA A 35 11.16 18.88 -39.12
N MET A 36 11.40 17.70 -38.51
CA MET A 36 12.72 17.37 -37.96
C MET A 36 13.06 15.88 -37.99
N PHE A 37 14.35 15.59 -38.19
CA PHE A 37 14.97 14.31 -37.85
C PHE A 37 15.20 14.22 -36.34
N ARG A 38 14.68 13.18 -35.67
CA ARG A 38 14.80 12.98 -34.22
C ARG A 38 14.46 11.55 -33.80
N LYS A 39 14.49 11.27 -32.49
CA LYS A 39 13.86 10.07 -31.93
C LYS A 39 12.33 10.21 -31.87
N TYR A 40 11.63 9.20 -32.38
CA TYR A 40 10.19 8.98 -32.20
C TYR A 40 9.95 7.68 -31.40
N SER A 41 8.85 7.57 -30.67
CA SER A 41 8.59 6.42 -29.77
C SER A 41 7.09 6.23 -29.52
N ARG A 42 6.53 5.05 -29.82
CA ARG A 42 5.11 4.76 -29.60
C ARG A 42 4.95 3.63 -28.59
N THR A 43 3.94 3.73 -27.74
CA THR A 43 3.48 2.63 -26.90
C THR A 43 2.29 1.95 -27.57
N VAL A 44 2.42 0.64 -27.82
CA VAL A 44 1.37 -0.25 -28.29
C VAL A 44 1.32 -1.41 -27.30
N ASP A 45 0.16 -1.64 -26.69
CA ASP A 45 -0.09 -2.73 -25.73
C ASP A 45 0.95 -2.80 -24.58
N GLY A 46 1.36 -1.63 -24.11
CA GLY A 46 2.41 -1.45 -23.10
C GLY A 46 3.83 -1.49 -23.63
N ALA A 47 4.09 -2.22 -24.73
CA ALA A 47 5.40 -2.28 -25.38
C ALA A 47 5.77 -0.91 -25.99
N VAL A 48 6.91 -0.36 -25.57
CA VAL A 48 7.47 0.88 -26.12
C VAL A 48 8.40 0.55 -27.28
N SER A 49 7.99 0.90 -28.50
CA SER A 49 8.83 0.81 -29.70
C SER A 49 9.37 2.19 -30.08
N SER A 50 10.62 2.29 -30.52
CA SER A 50 11.25 3.58 -30.86
C SER A 50 12.16 3.51 -32.08
N ILE A 51 12.09 4.54 -32.91
CA ILE A 51 12.93 4.70 -34.10
C ILE A 51 13.87 5.89 -33.91
N MET A 52 15.16 5.68 -34.20
CA MET A 52 16.22 6.66 -33.98
C MET A 52 16.51 7.46 -35.26
N GLY A 53 16.53 8.78 -35.18
CA GLY A 53 16.88 9.65 -36.31
C GLY A 53 15.98 9.48 -37.54
N ALA A 54 14.69 9.18 -37.36
CA ALA A 54 13.72 9.27 -38.44
C ALA A 54 13.21 10.72 -38.58
N PRO A 55 12.69 11.15 -39.74
CA PRO A 55 12.06 12.46 -39.92
C PRO A 55 10.58 12.45 -39.52
N GLY A 56 10.03 13.60 -39.16
CA GLY A 56 8.61 13.74 -38.81
C GLY A 56 8.18 15.13 -38.34
N GLY A 57 6.90 15.24 -38.01
CA GLY A 57 6.31 16.39 -37.33
C GLY A 57 6.60 16.38 -35.83
N TYR A 58 6.92 17.55 -35.27
CA TYR A 58 7.24 17.75 -33.86
C TYR A 58 6.44 18.91 -33.28
N PHE A 59 5.52 18.63 -32.36
CA PHE A 59 4.63 19.64 -31.78
C PHE A 59 4.58 19.51 -30.25
N VAL A 60 4.79 20.61 -29.51
CA VAL A 60 4.83 20.64 -28.04
C VAL A 60 3.94 21.76 -27.51
N THR A 61 3.09 21.42 -26.55
CA THR A 61 2.11 22.34 -25.92
C THR A 61 2.15 22.25 -24.39
N GLY A 62 1.49 23.20 -23.72
CA GLY A 62 1.29 23.20 -22.26
C GLY A 62 2.21 24.13 -21.46
N TYR A 63 3.00 24.98 -22.12
CA TYR A 63 3.70 26.08 -21.46
C TYR A 63 2.88 27.37 -21.58
N THR A 64 2.44 27.91 -20.44
CA THR A 64 1.64 29.14 -20.35
C THR A 64 2.34 30.25 -19.54
N GLY A 65 3.43 29.92 -18.85
CA GLY A 65 4.31 30.88 -18.18
C GLY A 65 5.46 31.33 -19.08
N LYS A 66 6.30 32.25 -18.57
CA LYS A 66 7.54 32.68 -19.24
C LYS A 66 8.47 31.49 -19.49
N ASN A 67 9.33 31.57 -20.52
CA ASN A 67 10.18 30.45 -20.96
C ASN A 67 11.24 29.94 -19.97
N THR A 68 11.41 30.60 -18.81
CA THR A 68 12.22 30.13 -17.67
C THR A 68 11.42 29.37 -16.61
N VAL A 69 10.08 29.36 -16.67
CA VAL A 69 9.19 28.74 -15.68
C VAL A 69 8.76 27.36 -16.14
N SER A 70 9.03 26.34 -15.32
CA SER A 70 8.56 24.97 -15.59
C SER A 70 7.07 24.82 -15.22
N SER A 71 6.31 24.12 -16.06
CA SER A 71 4.92 23.73 -15.80
C SER A 71 4.86 22.25 -15.43
N SER A 72 4.19 21.93 -14.32
CA SER A 72 3.85 20.54 -13.95
C SER A 72 2.85 19.91 -14.92
N SER A 73 1.99 20.73 -15.54
CA SER A 73 0.91 20.33 -16.44
C SER A 73 1.34 20.16 -17.91
N ARG A 74 2.58 19.73 -18.17
CA ARG A 74 3.10 19.55 -19.54
C ARG A 74 2.29 18.50 -20.31
N LYS A 75 1.54 18.94 -21.33
CA LYS A 75 0.89 18.04 -22.30
C LYS A 75 1.98 17.35 -23.15
N THR A 76 1.79 16.07 -23.49
CA THR A 76 2.87 15.26 -24.07
C THR A 76 2.78 15.21 -25.59
N ILE A 77 3.61 16.05 -26.23
CA ILE A 77 4.12 15.99 -27.60
C ILE A 77 3.28 15.18 -28.63
N ASP A 78 2.58 15.85 -29.54
CA ASP A 78 1.90 15.22 -30.69
C ASP A 78 2.92 14.88 -31.82
N THR A 79 4.09 14.36 -31.47
CA THR A 79 5.15 13.95 -32.43
C THR A 79 4.74 12.71 -33.24
N VAL A 80 4.75 12.82 -34.56
CA VAL A 80 4.49 11.69 -35.48
C VAL A 80 5.61 11.64 -36.53
N PRO A 81 6.30 10.50 -36.72
CA PRO A 81 7.25 10.34 -37.82
C PRO A 81 6.50 10.28 -39.15
N PHE A 82 7.13 10.77 -40.22
CA PHE A 82 6.54 10.76 -41.57
C PHE A 82 6.27 9.34 -42.08
N ASP A 83 7.21 8.43 -41.84
CA ASP A 83 7.00 6.99 -41.95
C ASP A 83 7.65 6.30 -40.75
N TRP A 84 6.95 5.34 -40.16
CA TRP A 84 7.48 4.49 -39.08
C TRP A 84 8.57 3.52 -39.58
N ASN A 85 8.48 3.11 -40.85
CA ASN A 85 9.38 2.15 -41.49
C ASN A 85 10.60 2.81 -42.17
N PHE A 86 10.75 4.14 -42.08
CA PHE A 86 11.79 4.90 -42.79
C PHE A 86 13.18 4.35 -42.49
N LYS A 87 13.90 3.82 -43.50
CA LYS A 87 15.16 3.07 -43.36
C LYS A 87 15.13 2.00 -42.23
N LYS A 88 14.03 1.26 -42.03
CA LYS A 88 13.86 0.36 -40.86
C LYS A 88 14.92 -0.73 -40.70
N ASP A 89 15.47 -1.23 -41.80
CA ASP A 89 16.42 -2.34 -41.83
C ASP A 89 17.89 -1.87 -41.87
N TYR A 90 18.12 -0.55 -41.80
CA TYR A 90 19.45 0.06 -41.85
C TYR A 90 20.28 -0.24 -40.61
N LYS A 91 21.55 -0.61 -40.83
CA LYS A 91 22.53 -1.02 -39.82
C LYS A 91 23.89 -0.46 -40.20
N THR A 92 24.72 -0.12 -39.22
CA THR A 92 26.14 0.17 -39.48
C THR A 92 26.99 -1.05 -39.18
N TYR A 93 28.13 -1.16 -39.88
CA TYR A 93 29.03 -2.31 -39.81
C TYR A 93 30.44 -1.87 -39.37
N ASN A 94 31.22 -2.83 -38.89
CA ASN A 94 32.66 -2.69 -38.65
C ASN A 94 33.44 -3.03 -39.94
N GLU A 95 34.74 -2.79 -39.94
CA GLU A 95 35.62 -3.07 -41.09
C GLU A 95 35.72 -4.57 -41.43
N ASP A 96 35.40 -5.45 -40.47
CA ASP A 96 35.32 -6.91 -40.64
C ASP A 96 33.94 -7.40 -41.15
N GLY A 97 33.00 -6.49 -41.41
CA GLY A 97 31.63 -6.81 -41.85
C GLY A 97 30.67 -7.23 -40.72
N THR A 98 31.09 -7.24 -39.45
CA THR A 98 30.18 -7.47 -38.32
C THR A 98 29.26 -6.26 -38.09
N VAL A 99 28.06 -6.46 -37.52
CA VAL A 99 27.12 -5.37 -37.22
C VAL A 99 27.64 -4.54 -36.04
N LYS A 100 27.95 -3.27 -36.31
CA LYS A 100 28.45 -2.28 -35.34
C LYS A 100 27.32 -1.63 -34.55
N ASN A 101 26.19 -1.37 -35.20
CA ASN A 101 24.95 -0.95 -34.56
C ASN A 101 23.74 -1.46 -35.36
N ALA A 102 22.82 -2.14 -34.67
CA ALA A 102 21.59 -2.68 -35.24
C ALA A 102 20.40 -1.70 -35.24
N ASN A 103 20.54 -0.53 -34.60
CA ASN A 103 19.57 0.58 -34.62
C ASN A 103 20.29 1.95 -34.61
N PRO A 104 21.05 2.26 -35.68
CA PRO A 104 21.66 3.57 -35.87
C PRO A 104 20.61 4.67 -36.12
N PRO A 105 20.99 5.96 -36.07
CA PRO A 105 20.18 7.02 -36.65
C PRO A 105 19.88 6.72 -38.12
N ARG A 106 18.64 6.95 -38.55
CA ARG A 106 18.16 6.67 -39.92
C ARG A 106 18.52 7.78 -40.93
N PHE A 107 19.67 8.43 -40.75
CA PHE A 107 20.26 9.41 -41.68
C PHE A 107 21.78 9.26 -41.70
N GLU A 108 22.40 9.62 -42.82
CA GLU A 108 23.82 9.41 -43.13
C GLU A 108 24.52 10.73 -43.51
N ASP A 109 25.86 10.73 -43.51
CA ASP A 109 26.62 11.91 -43.93
C ASP A 109 26.48 12.15 -45.44
N GLY A 110 26.43 13.43 -45.83
CA GLY A 110 26.17 13.84 -47.22
C GLY A 110 24.72 13.66 -47.72
N GLU A 111 23.77 13.21 -46.88
CA GLU A 111 22.35 13.17 -47.27
C GLU A 111 21.68 14.54 -47.28
N GLU A 112 20.72 14.74 -48.19
CA GLU A 112 20.11 16.05 -48.43
C GLU A 112 18.58 15.98 -48.39
N TYR A 113 17.96 16.75 -47.50
CA TYR A 113 16.51 16.74 -47.28
C TYR A 113 15.95 18.16 -47.27
N THR A 114 14.87 18.38 -48.01
CA THR A 114 14.08 19.61 -47.93
C THR A 114 13.02 19.42 -46.85
N LEU A 115 13.13 20.14 -45.73
CA LEU A 115 12.17 20.09 -44.62
C LEU A 115 11.26 21.32 -44.64
N THR A 116 9.95 21.12 -44.60
CA THR A 116 8.94 22.17 -44.66
C THR A 116 8.15 22.23 -43.35
N LEU A 117 8.10 23.42 -42.75
CA LEU A 117 7.18 23.76 -41.66
C LEU A 117 6.34 24.96 -42.11
N ARG A 118 5.03 24.78 -42.16
CA ARG A 118 4.04 25.79 -42.57
C ARG A 118 3.07 26.06 -41.41
N LYS A 119 2.63 27.31 -41.25
CA LYS A 119 1.42 27.65 -40.48
C LYS A 119 0.29 27.98 -41.47
N SER A 120 -0.93 27.60 -41.12
CA SER A 120 -2.17 27.96 -41.82
C SER A 120 -3.24 28.49 -40.83
N ASN A 121 -4.45 28.72 -41.35
CA ASN A 121 -5.69 28.84 -40.61
C ASN A 121 -6.08 27.53 -39.88
N THR A 122 -5.69 26.38 -40.44
CA THR A 122 -5.93 25.03 -39.86
C THR A 122 -5.01 24.75 -38.68
N GLY A 123 -3.73 25.09 -38.77
CA GLY A 123 -2.74 24.71 -37.76
C GLY A 123 -1.29 24.83 -38.20
N PHE A 124 -0.43 23.93 -37.69
CA PHE A 124 0.96 23.79 -38.11
C PHE A 124 1.15 22.48 -38.87
N HIS A 125 1.70 22.58 -40.08
CA HIS A 125 1.90 21.49 -41.03
C HIS A 125 3.40 21.19 -41.16
N ALA A 126 3.77 19.91 -41.10
CA ALA A 126 5.15 19.45 -41.25
C ALA A 126 5.26 18.41 -42.38
N SER A 127 6.26 18.55 -43.25
CA SER A 127 6.53 17.61 -44.36
C SER A 127 8.01 17.63 -44.78
N MET A 128 8.40 16.69 -45.63
CA MET A 128 9.78 16.49 -46.12
C MET A 128 9.80 16.05 -47.58
N ILE A 129 10.87 16.42 -48.29
CA ILE A 129 11.31 15.78 -49.53
C ILE A 129 12.72 15.20 -49.32
N ASN A 130 12.97 13.97 -49.77
CA ASN A 130 14.29 13.37 -49.88
C ASN A 130 14.89 13.77 -51.24
N ASN A 131 15.94 14.57 -51.25
CA ASN A 131 16.42 15.22 -52.49
C ASN A 131 17.18 14.23 -53.41
N GLN A 132 17.65 13.09 -52.90
CA GLN A 132 18.32 12.06 -53.69
C GLN A 132 17.34 11.13 -54.44
N THR A 133 16.14 10.92 -53.89
CA THR A 133 15.11 10.02 -54.46
C THR A 133 13.93 10.76 -55.10
N GLY A 134 13.70 12.02 -54.72
CA GLY A 134 12.49 12.77 -55.04
C GLY A 134 11.25 12.36 -54.22
N GLU A 135 11.39 11.42 -53.30
CA GLU A 135 10.31 10.94 -52.43
C GLU A 135 9.81 12.05 -51.50
N LYS A 136 8.48 12.19 -51.40
CA LYS A 136 7.81 13.14 -50.50
C LYS A 136 7.19 12.38 -49.34
N SER A 137 7.23 12.97 -48.15
CA SER A 137 6.45 12.47 -47.02
C SER A 137 4.96 12.74 -47.18
N ASP A 138 4.14 11.97 -46.45
CA ASP A 138 2.84 12.46 -45.98
C ASP A 138 3.02 13.74 -45.14
N GLU A 139 1.99 14.57 -45.08
CA GLU A 139 1.98 15.78 -44.25
C GLU A 139 1.38 15.48 -42.86
N VAL A 140 2.06 15.94 -41.81
CA VAL A 140 1.58 15.83 -40.42
C VAL A 140 1.06 17.19 -39.96
N ILE A 141 -0.22 17.25 -39.61
CA ILE A 141 -0.91 18.49 -39.23
C ILE A 141 -1.24 18.50 -37.73
N CYS A 142 -0.80 19.54 -37.03
CA CYS A 142 -1.23 19.87 -35.68
C CYS A 142 -2.29 20.98 -35.75
N TYR A 143 -3.56 20.60 -35.55
CA TYR A 143 -4.76 21.43 -35.69
C TYR A 143 -4.96 22.46 -34.56
N GLU A 144 -3.89 23.13 -34.14
CA GLU A 144 -3.89 24.21 -33.14
C GLU A 144 -3.19 25.45 -33.73
N PRO A 145 -3.89 26.35 -34.45
CA PRO A 145 -3.25 27.50 -35.10
C PRO A 145 -2.62 28.48 -34.11
N ASP A 146 -3.14 28.55 -32.88
CA ASP A 146 -2.64 29.41 -31.80
C ASP A 146 -1.59 28.69 -30.91
N LEU A 147 -1.01 27.57 -31.34
CA LEU A 147 -0.10 26.73 -30.55
C LEU A 147 1.12 27.49 -30.01
N LEU A 148 1.64 28.45 -30.77
CA LEU A 148 2.81 29.26 -30.43
C LEU A 148 2.48 30.66 -29.88
N LEU A 149 1.21 30.91 -29.49
CA LEU A 149 0.74 32.21 -29.02
C LEU A 149 0.32 32.18 -27.54
N LYS A 150 1.00 31.37 -26.70
CA LYS A 150 0.62 31.16 -25.29
C LYS A 150 1.53 31.88 -24.30
N GLN A 151 2.80 32.16 -24.66
CA GLN A 151 3.79 32.78 -23.77
C GLN A 151 4.15 34.19 -24.28
N GLU A 152 4.37 34.35 -25.59
CA GLU A 152 4.24 35.61 -26.31
C GLU A 152 2.90 35.60 -27.10
N LYS A 153 2.17 36.71 -27.18
CA LYS A 153 0.86 36.74 -27.86
C LYS A 153 0.90 37.11 -29.34
N ASP A 154 1.90 37.90 -29.73
CA ASP A 154 1.88 38.67 -30.98
C ASP A 154 2.99 38.26 -31.96
N LYS A 155 3.78 37.24 -31.61
CA LYS A 155 4.95 36.77 -32.37
C LYS A 155 5.35 35.35 -31.92
N TYR A 156 6.10 34.66 -32.76
CA TYR A 156 6.89 33.48 -32.42
C TYR A 156 8.19 33.50 -33.26
N TYR A 157 9.17 32.68 -32.89
CA TYR A 157 10.49 32.65 -33.51
C TYR A 157 10.64 31.41 -34.40
N VAL A 158 11.11 31.56 -35.64
CA VAL A 158 11.35 30.43 -36.58
C VAL A 158 12.83 30.32 -36.90
N GLY A 159 13.36 29.11 -36.97
CA GLY A 159 14.77 28.88 -37.33
C GLY A 159 15.12 27.40 -37.51
N ILE A 160 16.42 27.16 -37.71
CA ILE A 160 17.01 25.82 -37.84
C ILE A 160 17.61 25.41 -36.50
N CYS A 161 17.45 24.14 -36.13
CA CYS A 161 18.05 23.56 -34.94
C CYS A 161 18.91 22.33 -35.28
N ALA A 162 19.95 22.09 -34.48
CA ALA A 162 20.78 20.90 -34.52
C ALA A 162 21.26 20.54 -33.11
N SER A 163 21.40 19.25 -32.82
CA SER A 163 21.87 18.74 -31.53
C SER A 163 23.41 18.68 -31.46
N ARG A 164 23.96 18.70 -30.23
CA ARG A 164 25.41 18.88 -29.93
C ARG A 164 26.39 17.89 -30.57
N LYS A 165 25.92 16.84 -31.25
CA LYS A 165 26.73 15.79 -31.92
C LYS A 165 26.41 15.64 -33.41
N ILE A 166 25.67 16.58 -34.01
CA ILE A 166 25.32 16.57 -35.43
C ILE A 166 25.75 17.90 -36.05
N THR A 167 26.52 17.82 -37.13
CA THR A 167 26.81 18.96 -38.02
C THR A 167 25.78 18.96 -39.14
N VAL A 168 25.23 20.13 -39.48
CA VAL A 168 24.24 20.27 -40.57
C VAL A 168 24.57 21.51 -41.39
N THR A 169 24.68 21.35 -42.71
CA THR A 169 24.78 22.47 -43.66
C THR A 169 23.38 22.81 -44.15
N ALA A 170 22.86 23.97 -43.74
CA ALA A 170 21.60 24.49 -44.28
C ALA A 170 21.87 25.40 -45.49
N LYS A 171 21.10 25.20 -46.55
CA LYS A 171 21.14 25.96 -47.81
C LYS A 171 19.70 26.17 -48.30
N ASP A 172 19.52 27.00 -49.34
CA ASP A 172 18.26 27.16 -50.06
C ASP A 172 17.04 27.51 -49.17
N ILE A 173 17.30 28.22 -48.06
CA ILE A 173 16.32 28.59 -47.04
C ILE A 173 15.35 29.62 -47.62
N ASN A 174 14.08 29.25 -47.73
CA ASN A 174 12.99 30.13 -48.14
C ASN A 174 12.04 30.39 -46.96
N PHE A 175 11.53 31.63 -46.86
CA PHE A 175 10.52 32.03 -45.89
C PHE A 175 9.53 32.97 -46.55
N THR A 176 8.25 32.61 -46.52
CA THR A 176 7.15 33.38 -47.10
C THR A 176 6.03 33.56 -46.09
N THR A 177 5.22 34.60 -46.28
CA THR A 177 4.05 34.93 -45.46
C THR A 177 2.89 35.30 -46.37
N ILE A 178 1.69 34.85 -46.01
CA ILE A 178 0.41 35.20 -46.64
C ILE A 178 -0.55 35.72 -45.56
N THR A 179 -1.56 36.48 -45.94
CA THR A 179 -2.62 36.90 -45.01
C THR A 179 -3.59 35.74 -44.71
N PRO A 180 -4.28 35.75 -43.56
CA PRO A 180 -5.31 34.75 -43.24
C PRO A 180 -6.43 34.64 -44.29
N GLU A 181 -6.69 35.74 -45.01
CA GLU A 181 -7.68 35.85 -46.10
C GLU A 181 -7.19 35.26 -47.43
N GLU A 182 -5.88 35.10 -47.61
CA GLU A 182 -5.24 34.47 -48.78
C GLU A 182 -4.91 32.98 -48.56
N ASP A 183 -4.95 32.51 -47.32
CA ASP A 183 -4.71 31.11 -46.94
C ASP A 183 -5.97 30.24 -47.08
N GLU A 184 -5.79 28.93 -47.08
CA GLU A 184 -6.91 27.97 -47.15
C GLU A 184 -7.89 28.14 -45.96
N PRO A 185 -9.21 27.93 -46.16
CA PRO A 185 -10.17 27.93 -45.06
C PRO A 185 -9.78 26.89 -43.99
N LYS A 186 -9.93 27.26 -42.71
CA LYS A 186 -9.66 26.37 -41.58
C LYS A 186 -10.36 25.02 -41.76
N GLN A 187 -9.58 23.95 -41.85
CA GLN A 187 -10.11 22.59 -41.86
C GLN A 187 -10.48 22.14 -40.45
N GLU A 188 -11.54 21.35 -40.30
CA GLU A 188 -11.88 20.73 -39.02
C GLU A 188 -10.90 19.60 -38.66
N ARG A 189 -10.64 19.42 -37.37
CA ARG A 189 -9.74 18.37 -36.88
C ARG A 189 -10.41 17.00 -37.02
N PRO A 190 -9.79 16.01 -37.71
CA PRO A 190 -10.38 14.69 -37.89
C PRO A 190 -10.48 13.93 -36.57
N MET A 191 -11.54 13.12 -36.43
CA MET A 191 -11.77 12.27 -35.27
C MET A 191 -10.74 11.15 -35.16
N ALA A 192 -10.05 11.08 -34.03
CA ALA A 192 -9.03 10.07 -33.75
C ALA A 192 -9.62 8.91 -32.94
N TYR A 193 -10.20 7.94 -33.64
CA TYR A 193 -10.83 6.74 -33.06
C TYR A 193 -9.85 5.88 -32.24
N LYS A 194 -10.33 5.32 -31.12
CA LYS A 194 -9.59 4.49 -30.16
C LYS A 194 -10.27 3.13 -30.02
N GLU A 195 -9.48 2.07 -29.94
CA GLU A 195 -10.01 0.72 -29.78
C GLU A 195 -10.35 0.42 -28.30
N PRO A 196 -11.60 0.07 -27.98
CA PRO A 196 -11.94 -0.46 -26.66
C PRO A 196 -11.38 -1.87 -26.50
N VAL A 197 -10.72 -2.10 -25.36
CA VAL A 197 -10.09 -3.38 -24.99
C VAL A 197 -10.78 -3.91 -23.75
N PHE A 198 -11.07 -5.20 -23.72
CA PHE A 198 -11.71 -5.87 -22.58
C PHE A 198 -11.12 -7.27 -22.40
N MET A 199 -10.82 -7.66 -21.16
CA MET A 199 -10.20 -8.96 -20.84
C MET A 199 -10.50 -9.42 -19.41
N LEU A 200 -10.41 -10.74 -19.19
CA LEU A 200 -10.38 -11.35 -17.85
C LEU A 200 -9.16 -10.85 -17.04
N ASN A 201 -9.34 -10.69 -15.73
CA ASN A 201 -8.33 -10.21 -14.77
C ASN A 201 -8.51 -10.94 -13.41
N SER A 202 -8.66 -12.27 -13.48
CA SER A 202 -8.80 -13.21 -12.37
C SER A 202 -8.17 -14.55 -12.74
N SER A 203 -7.92 -15.41 -11.74
CA SER A 203 -7.54 -16.81 -11.91
C SER A 203 -8.49 -17.60 -12.83
N THR A 204 -7.98 -18.64 -13.48
CA THR A 204 -8.79 -19.67 -14.19
C THR A 204 -8.97 -20.95 -13.34
N THR A 205 -8.48 -20.95 -12.10
CA THR A 205 -8.58 -22.05 -11.13
C THR A 205 -9.10 -21.56 -9.79
N SER A 206 -9.99 -22.34 -9.17
CA SER A 206 -10.60 -22.06 -7.86
C SER A 206 -10.61 -23.29 -6.97
N GLY A 207 -10.28 -23.12 -5.68
CA GLY A 207 -10.51 -24.10 -4.63
C GLY A 207 -11.96 -24.12 -4.09
N THR A 208 -12.78 -23.11 -4.43
CA THR A 208 -14.14 -22.89 -3.90
C THR A 208 -15.21 -22.88 -4.98
N SER A 209 -16.47 -23.16 -4.60
CA SER A 209 -17.66 -22.97 -5.44
C SER A 209 -18.05 -21.50 -5.62
N ASP A 210 -17.54 -20.63 -4.77
CA ASP A 210 -17.89 -19.22 -4.66
C ASP A 210 -16.67 -18.41 -5.07
N PHE A 211 -16.69 -17.92 -6.32
CA PHE A 211 -15.50 -17.37 -6.98
C PHE A 211 -15.70 -15.91 -7.38
N GLU A 212 -14.78 -15.05 -6.94
CA GLU A 212 -14.76 -13.63 -7.31
C GLU A 212 -14.04 -13.44 -8.66
N VAL A 213 -14.80 -13.11 -9.70
CA VAL A 213 -14.28 -12.79 -11.02
C VAL A 213 -14.21 -11.28 -11.21
N GLY A 214 -13.08 -10.81 -11.75
CA GLY A 214 -12.88 -9.44 -12.16
C GLY A 214 -12.23 -9.38 -13.55
N PHE A 215 -12.36 -8.22 -14.18
CA PHE A 215 -11.95 -7.96 -15.55
C PHE A 215 -11.01 -6.73 -15.61
N LYS A 216 -10.70 -6.28 -16.82
CA LYS A 216 -9.99 -5.03 -17.09
C LYS A 216 -10.48 -4.44 -18.41
N SER A 217 -10.66 -3.13 -18.44
CA SER A 217 -10.86 -2.35 -19.67
C SER A 217 -10.02 -1.07 -19.65
N ASN A 218 -9.85 -0.46 -20.83
CA ASN A 218 -9.29 0.87 -21.01
C ASN A 218 -10.35 2.00 -21.02
N TYR A 219 -11.64 1.65 -21.01
CA TYR A 219 -12.77 2.59 -21.03
C TYR A 219 -13.84 2.23 -20.00
N ILE A 220 -14.76 3.17 -19.75
CA ILE A 220 -15.94 2.98 -18.89
C ILE A 220 -16.98 2.16 -19.65
N GLY A 221 -17.69 1.28 -18.95
CA GLY A 221 -18.83 0.55 -19.53
C GLY A 221 -19.50 -0.38 -18.53
N LYS A 222 -20.23 -1.36 -19.07
CA LYS A 222 -20.95 -2.38 -18.29
C LYS A 222 -20.59 -3.77 -18.76
N ILE A 223 -20.66 -4.74 -17.86
CA ILE A 223 -20.45 -6.16 -18.13
C ILE A 223 -21.68 -6.96 -17.71
N ASP A 224 -22.23 -7.73 -18.63
CA ASP A 224 -23.13 -8.86 -18.34
C ASP A 224 -22.30 -10.15 -18.47
N VAL A 225 -22.49 -11.13 -17.56
CA VAL A 225 -21.82 -12.44 -17.62
C VAL A 225 -22.86 -13.52 -17.84
N LEU A 226 -22.65 -14.33 -18.89
CA LEU A 226 -23.51 -15.43 -19.31
C LEU A 226 -22.86 -16.77 -18.97
N ASP A 227 -23.66 -17.77 -18.63
CA ASP A 227 -23.25 -19.17 -18.54
C ASP A 227 -23.20 -19.85 -19.94
N SER A 228 -22.75 -21.11 -19.99
CA SER A 228 -22.65 -21.89 -21.22
C SER A 228 -23.98 -22.20 -21.94
N GLU A 229 -25.13 -21.90 -21.33
CA GLU A 229 -26.45 -21.98 -21.98
C GLU A 229 -26.90 -20.61 -22.54
N GLY A 230 -26.04 -19.57 -22.44
CA GLY A 230 -26.34 -18.20 -22.87
C GLY A 230 -27.20 -17.43 -21.87
N LYS A 231 -27.39 -17.94 -20.65
CA LYS A 231 -28.22 -17.30 -19.63
C LYS A 231 -27.38 -16.38 -18.76
N VAL A 232 -27.87 -15.15 -18.57
CA VAL A 232 -27.21 -14.13 -17.73
C VAL A 232 -27.19 -14.57 -16.28
N VAL A 233 -25.99 -14.74 -15.71
CA VAL A 233 -25.74 -15.11 -14.30
C VAL A 233 -25.31 -13.91 -13.44
N ALA A 234 -24.75 -12.86 -14.05
CA ALA A 234 -24.53 -11.56 -13.43
C ALA A 234 -24.77 -10.43 -14.46
N LYS A 235 -25.28 -9.27 -14.04
CA LYS A 235 -25.79 -8.23 -14.94
C LYS A 235 -25.44 -6.82 -14.48
N ASP A 236 -25.29 -5.89 -15.43
CA ASP A 236 -25.10 -4.45 -15.21
C ASP A 236 -23.90 -4.12 -14.30
N ILE A 237 -22.85 -4.95 -14.35
CA ILE A 237 -21.63 -4.76 -13.56
C ILE A 237 -20.88 -3.57 -14.15
N ALA A 238 -20.81 -2.46 -13.42
CA ALA A 238 -20.07 -1.28 -13.85
C ALA A 238 -18.55 -1.56 -13.83
N ILE A 239 -17.87 -1.22 -14.92
CA ILE A 239 -16.41 -1.13 -14.97
C ILE A 239 -16.02 0.30 -15.35
N ASP A 240 -15.15 0.91 -14.54
CA ASP A 240 -14.76 2.31 -14.69
C ASP A 240 -13.29 2.51 -14.28
N PRO A 241 -12.36 2.55 -15.25
CA PRO A 241 -10.93 2.69 -14.99
C PRO A 241 -10.52 4.11 -14.55
N THR A 242 -11.47 5.02 -14.28
CA THR A 242 -11.20 6.31 -13.62
C THR A 242 -11.33 6.24 -12.09
N LYS A 243 -11.90 5.16 -11.53
CA LYS A 243 -12.20 5.07 -10.09
C LYS A 243 -10.99 4.66 -9.27
N ALA A 244 -10.79 5.36 -8.17
CA ALA A 244 -9.88 4.98 -7.08
C ALA A 244 -10.41 3.84 -6.18
N ASP A 245 -11.47 3.13 -6.61
CA ASP A 245 -11.95 1.90 -6.00
C ASP A 245 -11.56 0.70 -6.89
N ALA A 246 -10.92 -0.31 -6.28
CA ALA A 246 -10.34 -1.44 -7.02
C ALA A 246 -11.38 -2.35 -7.67
N ASN A 247 -12.61 -2.39 -7.14
CA ASN A 247 -13.67 -3.26 -7.63
C ASN A 247 -14.46 -2.60 -8.76
N ALA A 248 -14.67 -1.27 -8.68
CA ALA A 248 -15.17 -0.47 -9.80
C ALA A 248 -14.15 -0.40 -10.96
N PHE A 249 -12.86 -0.30 -10.66
CA PHE A 249 -11.79 -0.33 -11.69
C PHE A 249 -11.74 -1.66 -12.46
N ARG A 250 -12.03 -2.79 -11.78
CA ARG A 250 -11.99 -4.14 -12.36
C ARG A 250 -13.35 -4.68 -12.84
N GLY A 251 -14.48 -4.08 -12.47
CA GLY A 251 -15.80 -4.64 -12.75
C GLY A 251 -16.02 -6.01 -12.11
N VAL A 252 -16.01 -6.06 -10.78
CA VAL A 252 -15.98 -7.32 -10.01
C VAL A 252 -17.39 -7.90 -9.75
N THR A 253 -17.53 -9.23 -9.88
CA THR A 253 -18.74 -9.98 -9.49
C THR A 253 -18.41 -11.36 -8.89
N ASN A 254 -19.40 -12.03 -8.31
CA ASN A 254 -19.25 -13.38 -7.76
C ASN A 254 -20.02 -14.40 -8.61
N LEU A 255 -19.35 -15.48 -9.01
CA LEU A 255 -19.92 -16.60 -9.74
C LEU A 255 -20.09 -17.83 -8.83
N LYS A 256 -21.06 -18.67 -9.17
CA LYS A 256 -21.26 -19.98 -8.55
C LYS A 256 -20.74 -21.06 -9.50
N LEU A 257 -19.76 -21.84 -9.05
CA LEU A 257 -19.08 -22.87 -9.82
C LEU A 257 -19.57 -24.28 -9.44
N HIS A 258 -19.74 -25.14 -10.43
CA HIS A 258 -19.84 -26.59 -10.24
C HIS A 258 -18.46 -27.24 -10.37
N LYS A 259 -18.25 -28.41 -9.74
CA LYS A 259 -16.94 -29.07 -9.74
C LYS A 259 -16.57 -29.53 -11.16
N GLY A 260 -15.36 -29.15 -11.62
CA GLY A 260 -14.92 -29.28 -13.01
C GLY A 260 -14.89 -27.95 -13.76
N GLN A 261 -15.00 -28.01 -15.09
CA GLN A 261 -14.86 -26.87 -16.00
C GLN A 261 -16.15 -26.03 -16.08
N ASN A 262 -16.08 -24.76 -15.71
CA ASN A 262 -17.19 -23.81 -15.80
C ASN A 262 -16.92 -22.80 -16.92
N LYS A 263 -17.73 -22.81 -17.98
CA LYS A 263 -17.57 -21.90 -19.13
C LYS A 263 -18.54 -20.72 -19.04
N PHE A 264 -18.03 -19.53 -19.34
CA PHE A 264 -18.76 -18.28 -19.29
C PHE A 264 -18.38 -17.37 -20.46
N THR A 265 -19.28 -16.45 -20.80
CA THR A 265 -19.01 -15.34 -21.73
C THR A 265 -19.31 -14.02 -21.02
N ALA A 266 -18.30 -13.18 -20.83
CA ALA A 266 -18.49 -11.80 -20.41
C ALA A 266 -18.75 -10.92 -21.63
N VAL A 267 -19.84 -10.19 -21.61
CA VAL A 267 -20.28 -9.25 -22.66
C VAL A 267 -20.11 -7.84 -22.12
N TYR A 268 -19.08 -7.14 -22.60
CA TYR A 268 -18.76 -5.77 -22.21
C TYR A 268 -19.30 -4.78 -23.25
N THR A 269 -20.16 -3.87 -22.81
CA THR A 269 -20.65 -2.75 -23.61
C THR A 269 -19.95 -1.47 -23.15
N PRO A 270 -19.15 -0.80 -24.01
CA PRO A 270 -18.60 0.52 -23.71
C PRO A 270 -19.71 1.55 -23.46
N ALA A 271 -19.53 2.40 -22.45
CA ALA A 271 -20.38 3.56 -22.23
C ALA A 271 -20.20 4.59 -23.34
N VAL A 272 -21.23 5.38 -23.67
CA VAL A 272 -21.16 6.42 -24.72
C VAL A 272 -20.15 7.52 -24.38
N LYS A 273 -19.70 8.28 -25.39
CA LYS A 273 -18.65 9.31 -25.24
C LYS A 273 -18.87 10.28 -24.08
N GLU A 274 -20.11 10.69 -23.87
CA GLU A 274 -20.54 11.60 -22.80
C GLU A 274 -20.35 11.00 -21.40
N GLU A 275 -20.41 9.68 -21.28
CA GLU A 275 -20.25 8.92 -20.03
C GLU A 275 -18.79 8.49 -19.77
N GLN A 276 -17.88 8.65 -20.76
CA GLN A 276 -16.46 8.28 -20.64
C GLN A 276 -15.63 9.19 -19.71
N ASN A 277 -16.24 10.17 -19.05
CA ASN A 277 -15.65 11.00 -17.97
C ASN A 277 -14.24 11.56 -18.26
N GLY A 278 -13.94 11.91 -19.51
CA GLY A 278 -12.66 12.49 -19.93
C GLY A 278 -11.57 11.48 -20.34
N LEU A 279 -11.87 10.18 -20.45
CA LEU A 279 -10.98 9.19 -21.08
C LEU A 279 -10.83 9.38 -22.61
N LEU A 280 -11.70 10.18 -23.22
CA LEU A 280 -11.63 10.62 -24.61
C LEU A 280 -11.57 12.15 -24.65
N GLY A 281 -10.67 12.69 -25.46
CA GLY A 281 -10.69 14.10 -25.83
C GLY A 281 -11.86 14.47 -26.76
N GLU A 282 -12.09 15.77 -26.92
CA GLU A 282 -13.10 16.36 -27.83
C GLU A 282 -13.08 15.73 -29.23
N TYR A 283 -11.88 15.60 -29.81
CA TYR A 283 -11.61 15.02 -31.14
C TYR A 283 -11.20 13.54 -31.09
N GLU A 284 -11.57 12.82 -30.04
CA GLU A 284 -11.34 11.38 -29.89
C GLU A 284 -12.67 10.65 -29.69
N ASP A 285 -12.77 9.43 -30.18
CA ASP A 285 -14.00 8.62 -30.10
C ASP A 285 -13.64 7.13 -29.99
N LEU A 286 -14.60 6.25 -29.72
CA LEU A 286 -14.33 4.80 -29.82
C LEU A 286 -14.49 4.31 -31.27
N THR A 287 -13.70 3.33 -31.69
CA THR A 287 -13.88 2.65 -32.99
C THR A 287 -15.22 1.93 -33.08
N SER A 288 -15.81 1.57 -31.94
CA SER A 288 -17.17 1.05 -31.81
C SER A 288 -17.69 1.20 -30.37
N TYR A 289 -19.00 1.30 -30.23
CA TYR A 289 -19.73 1.17 -28.95
C TYR A 289 -20.50 -0.17 -28.86
N GLU A 290 -20.37 -1.04 -29.86
CA GLU A 290 -20.93 -2.39 -29.84
C GLU A 290 -20.27 -3.27 -28.77
N ALA A 291 -21.00 -4.29 -28.34
CA ALA A 291 -20.56 -5.15 -27.23
C ALA A 291 -19.40 -6.09 -27.63
N ILE A 292 -18.32 -6.07 -26.85
CA ILE A 292 -17.17 -6.97 -26.95
C ILE A 292 -17.44 -8.22 -26.11
N GLN A 293 -17.18 -9.40 -26.67
CA GLN A 293 -17.30 -10.67 -25.94
C GLN A 293 -15.93 -11.20 -25.53
N CYS A 294 -15.83 -11.67 -24.29
CA CYS A 294 -14.67 -12.38 -23.74
C CYS A 294 -15.15 -13.72 -23.17
N GLU A 295 -14.87 -14.81 -23.87
CA GLU A 295 -15.08 -16.17 -23.37
C GLU A 295 -14.00 -16.54 -22.35
N PHE A 296 -14.37 -17.22 -21.27
CA PHE A 296 -13.44 -17.72 -20.27
C PHE A 296 -13.92 -19.01 -19.60
N GLU A 297 -12.98 -19.76 -19.03
CA GLU A 297 -13.24 -21.00 -18.30
C GLU A 297 -12.60 -20.93 -16.91
N ILE A 298 -13.35 -21.33 -15.88
CA ILE A 298 -12.86 -21.50 -14.51
C ILE A 298 -12.99 -22.98 -14.13
N ASN A 299 -11.86 -23.64 -13.82
CA ASN A 299 -11.88 -25.01 -13.31
C ASN A 299 -11.94 -25.02 -11.78
N TYR A 300 -12.95 -25.67 -11.22
CA TYR A 300 -13.14 -25.82 -9.77
C TYR A 300 -12.80 -27.25 -9.32
N LYS A 301 -11.75 -27.39 -8.51
CA LYS A 301 -11.38 -28.63 -7.80
C LYS A 301 -11.11 -28.27 -6.34
N ALA A 302 -11.50 -29.13 -5.41
CA ALA A 302 -11.24 -28.97 -3.98
C ALA A 302 -10.62 -30.26 -3.42
N PHE A 303 -9.71 -30.11 -2.46
CA PHE A 303 -9.03 -31.17 -1.72
C PHE A 303 -9.32 -30.99 -0.23
N GLY A 304 -10.03 -31.97 0.35
CA GLY A 304 -10.56 -31.83 1.71
C GLY A 304 -11.55 -30.66 1.84
N THR A 305 -11.55 -30.04 3.02
CA THR A 305 -12.33 -28.86 3.39
C THR A 305 -11.40 -27.73 3.84
N GLU A 306 -11.92 -26.51 4.05
CA GLU A 306 -11.15 -25.39 4.61
C GLU A 306 -10.46 -25.69 5.96
N ALA A 307 -10.87 -26.72 6.70
CA ALA A 307 -10.25 -27.16 7.96
C ALA A 307 -9.22 -28.29 7.79
N ASN A 308 -8.83 -28.60 6.54
CA ASN A 308 -7.84 -29.64 6.22
C ASN A 308 -6.58 -29.06 5.60
N ALA A 309 -5.42 -29.52 6.09
CA ALA A 309 -4.14 -29.29 5.45
C ALA A 309 -3.98 -30.14 4.18
N ILE A 310 -3.37 -29.56 3.14
CA ILE A 310 -3.03 -30.21 1.88
C ILE A 310 -1.55 -30.57 1.90
N TYR A 311 -1.23 -31.86 1.98
CA TYR A 311 0.15 -32.33 1.94
C TYR A 311 0.70 -32.43 0.52
N VAL A 312 1.93 -31.96 0.35
CA VAL A 312 2.67 -31.87 -0.92
C VAL A 312 4.04 -32.52 -0.74
N ALA A 313 4.58 -33.13 -1.80
CA ALA A 313 5.90 -33.78 -1.77
C ALA A 313 6.66 -33.58 -3.09
N PRO A 314 8.01 -33.68 -3.11
CA PRO A 314 8.81 -33.53 -4.35
C PRO A 314 8.47 -34.53 -5.46
N ASN A 315 7.84 -35.65 -5.11
CA ASN A 315 7.35 -36.71 -6.01
C ASN A 315 5.81 -36.84 -6.02
N GLY A 316 5.09 -35.85 -5.49
CA GLY A 316 3.63 -35.82 -5.53
C GLY A 316 3.08 -35.61 -6.95
N THR A 317 1.78 -35.88 -7.15
CA THR A 317 1.14 -35.75 -8.47
C THR A 317 -0.24 -35.09 -8.39
N SER A 318 -0.71 -34.51 -9.49
CA SER A 318 -2.01 -33.83 -9.60
C SER A 318 -3.23 -34.75 -9.44
N ASN A 319 -3.00 -36.06 -9.50
CA ASN A 319 -3.99 -37.13 -9.32
C ASN A 319 -4.08 -37.64 -7.87
N ASN A 320 -3.13 -37.26 -7.01
CA ASN A 320 -3.08 -37.68 -5.62
C ASN A 320 -4.13 -36.93 -4.77
N GLU A 321 -4.32 -37.34 -3.52
CA GLU A 321 -5.45 -36.88 -2.69
C GLU A 321 -5.14 -35.66 -1.81
N GLY A 322 -3.86 -35.35 -1.57
CA GLY A 322 -3.41 -34.30 -0.64
C GLY A 322 -3.19 -34.80 0.80
N THR A 323 -3.08 -36.11 1.00
CA THR A 323 -2.72 -36.74 2.29
C THR A 323 -1.21 -36.98 2.36
N LYS A 324 -0.64 -37.27 3.54
CA LYS A 324 0.79 -37.64 3.68
C LYS A 324 1.12 -38.93 2.94
N ALA A 325 0.13 -39.84 2.85
CA ALA A 325 0.25 -41.10 2.11
C ALA A 325 0.02 -40.94 0.59
N SER A 326 -0.66 -39.88 0.17
CA SER A 326 -0.95 -39.56 -1.25
C SER A 326 -0.81 -38.04 -1.46
N PRO A 327 0.43 -37.50 -1.43
CA PRO A 327 0.67 -36.05 -1.45
C PRO A 327 0.57 -35.47 -2.86
N LEU A 328 0.06 -34.24 -2.98
CA LEU A 328 -0.05 -33.53 -4.25
C LEU A 328 1.30 -33.02 -4.77
N ASP A 329 1.33 -32.66 -6.05
CA ASP A 329 2.33 -31.72 -6.56
C ASP A 329 2.01 -30.28 -6.12
N LEU A 330 3.05 -29.45 -6.05
CA LEU A 330 3.00 -28.08 -5.57
C LEU A 330 2.09 -27.17 -6.40
N PHE A 331 2.09 -27.31 -7.73
CA PHE A 331 1.28 -26.47 -8.61
C PHE A 331 -0.21 -26.80 -8.49
N THR A 332 -0.57 -28.07 -8.34
CA THR A 332 -1.95 -28.48 -8.09
C THR A 332 -2.43 -27.98 -6.72
N ALA A 333 -1.63 -28.07 -5.67
CA ALA A 333 -2.02 -27.54 -4.36
C ALA A 333 -2.26 -26.02 -4.39
N VAL A 334 -1.32 -25.25 -4.97
CA VAL A 334 -1.42 -23.79 -5.08
C VAL A 334 -2.61 -23.33 -5.94
N ASN A 335 -2.98 -24.06 -6.99
CA ASN A 335 -4.11 -23.71 -7.86
C ASN A 335 -5.49 -23.99 -7.26
N TYR A 336 -5.60 -24.81 -6.21
CA TYR A 336 -6.87 -25.36 -5.71
C TYR A 336 -7.04 -25.32 -4.19
N ALA A 337 -6.21 -24.54 -3.49
CA ALA A 337 -6.39 -24.27 -2.06
C ALA A 337 -7.66 -23.43 -1.78
N GLN A 338 -8.22 -23.59 -0.59
CA GLN A 338 -9.34 -22.78 -0.08
C GLN A 338 -8.81 -21.79 0.97
N PRO A 339 -9.45 -20.62 1.15
CA PRO A 339 -9.11 -19.68 2.23
C PRO A 339 -9.06 -20.38 3.59
N GLY A 340 -7.91 -20.33 4.26
CA GLY A 340 -7.69 -20.98 5.56
C GLY A 340 -7.05 -22.35 5.52
N GLN A 341 -6.78 -22.94 4.34
CA GLN A 341 -5.99 -24.18 4.25
C GLN A 341 -4.49 -23.91 4.30
N GLU A 342 -3.74 -24.80 4.95
CA GLU A 342 -2.28 -24.90 4.81
C GLU A 342 -1.91 -25.86 3.68
N ILE A 343 -1.10 -25.40 2.74
CA ILE A 343 -0.33 -26.22 1.81
C ILE A 343 0.98 -26.57 2.54
N VAL A 344 1.11 -27.83 2.96
CA VAL A 344 2.21 -28.29 3.81
C VAL A 344 3.18 -29.12 2.99
N LEU A 345 4.35 -28.54 2.73
CA LEU A 345 5.43 -29.12 1.95
C LEU A 345 6.23 -30.10 2.82
N LEU A 346 6.16 -31.39 2.52
CA LEU A 346 7.05 -32.38 3.12
C LEU A 346 8.51 -32.10 2.70
N GLY A 347 9.45 -32.41 3.58
CA GLY A 347 10.85 -32.02 3.46
C GLY A 347 11.56 -32.59 2.23
N GLY A 348 12.48 -31.81 1.66
CA GLY A 348 13.27 -32.18 0.49
C GLY A 348 13.28 -31.13 -0.62
N THR A 349 13.98 -31.45 -1.72
CA THR A 349 14.19 -30.53 -2.85
C THR A 349 13.15 -30.73 -3.94
N TYR A 350 12.34 -29.71 -4.17
CA TYR A 350 11.41 -29.55 -5.26
C TYR A 350 12.17 -28.95 -6.45
N ASN A 351 12.38 -29.71 -7.52
CA ASN A 351 13.06 -29.24 -8.72
C ASN A 351 12.01 -28.65 -9.68
N LEU A 352 12.02 -27.34 -9.87
CA LEU A 352 10.95 -26.58 -10.53
C LEU A 352 11.46 -25.95 -11.84
N ASN A 353 10.68 -26.13 -12.91
CA ASN A 353 10.96 -25.62 -14.25
C ASN A 353 10.01 -24.47 -14.68
N GLN A 354 9.08 -24.08 -13.81
CA GLN A 354 8.09 -23.02 -14.06
C GLN A 354 7.78 -22.23 -12.77
N THR A 355 7.37 -20.98 -12.91
CA THR A 355 6.94 -20.09 -11.82
C THR A 355 5.76 -20.67 -11.05
N ILE A 356 5.79 -20.56 -9.72
CA ILE A 356 4.62 -20.77 -8.86
C ILE A 356 3.77 -19.51 -8.93
N THR A 357 2.70 -19.53 -9.72
CA THR A 357 1.83 -18.37 -9.92
C THR A 357 0.57 -18.47 -9.06
N VAL A 358 0.46 -17.60 -8.06
CA VAL A 358 -0.81 -17.31 -7.37
C VAL A 358 -1.51 -16.19 -8.13
N ASN A 359 -2.53 -16.54 -8.92
CA ASN A 359 -3.26 -15.56 -9.73
C ASN A 359 -4.17 -14.64 -8.89
N ARG A 360 -4.34 -13.39 -9.33
CA ARG A 360 -5.25 -12.41 -8.71
C ARG A 360 -6.66 -12.99 -8.63
N GLY A 361 -7.33 -12.86 -7.48
CA GLY A 361 -8.64 -13.48 -7.23
C GLY A 361 -8.59 -14.93 -6.73
N HIS A 362 -7.45 -15.62 -6.82
CA HIS A 362 -7.19 -16.78 -5.96
C HIS A 362 -6.64 -16.27 -4.62
N ASN A 363 -7.55 -15.78 -3.78
CA ASN A 363 -7.25 -15.05 -2.56
C ASN A 363 -7.57 -15.88 -1.31
N GLY A 364 -6.83 -15.66 -0.23
CA GLY A 364 -7.32 -15.95 1.12
C GLY A 364 -8.27 -14.84 1.62
N THR A 365 -8.50 -14.79 2.93
CA THR A 365 -9.14 -13.64 3.59
C THR A 365 -8.34 -13.22 4.83
N ILE A 366 -8.67 -12.06 5.40
CA ILE A 366 -7.98 -11.52 6.60
C ILE A 366 -8.06 -12.48 7.82
N ASP A 367 -9.16 -13.21 7.97
CA ASP A 367 -9.38 -14.17 9.05
C ASP A 367 -8.96 -15.62 8.68
N LYS A 368 -8.79 -15.87 7.38
CA LYS A 368 -8.46 -17.18 6.78
C LYS A 368 -7.46 -17.01 5.62
N PRO A 369 -6.19 -16.68 5.90
CA PRO A 369 -5.17 -16.63 4.86
C PRO A 369 -4.95 -18.02 4.26
N ILE A 370 -4.45 -18.09 3.01
CA ILE A 370 -3.94 -19.36 2.46
C ILE A 370 -2.47 -19.47 2.85
N VAL A 371 -2.09 -20.53 3.55
CA VAL A 371 -0.71 -20.71 4.03
C VAL A 371 0.03 -21.66 3.10
N LEU A 372 1.27 -21.32 2.73
CA LEU A 372 2.20 -22.18 2.00
C LEU A 372 3.46 -22.33 2.85
N MET A 373 3.73 -23.52 3.39
CA MET A 373 4.76 -23.71 4.42
C MET A 373 5.49 -25.06 4.35
N SER A 374 6.73 -25.13 4.86
CA SER A 374 7.34 -26.43 5.19
C SER A 374 6.55 -27.15 6.29
N SER A 375 6.55 -28.49 6.25
CA SER A 375 6.10 -29.33 7.36
C SER A 375 6.93 -29.02 8.62
N PRO A 376 6.33 -28.90 9.82
CA PRO A 376 7.05 -28.45 11.01
C PRO A 376 8.24 -29.35 11.38
N ASN A 377 9.41 -28.74 11.60
CA ASN A 377 10.71 -29.39 11.82
C ASN A 377 11.30 -30.12 10.58
N GLU A 378 10.67 -29.97 9.41
CA GLU A 378 11.23 -30.34 8.11
C GLU A 378 11.56 -29.06 7.32
N ARG A 379 12.34 -29.18 6.23
CA ARG A 379 12.67 -28.04 5.35
C ARG A 379 12.37 -28.40 3.91
N ALA A 380 11.46 -27.63 3.30
CA ALA A 380 11.27 -27.64 1.86
C ALA A 380 12.29 -26.71 1.18
N VAL A 381 12.84 -27.17 0.06
CA VAL A 381 13.76 -26.42 -0.79
C VAL A 381 13.16 -26.31 -2.18
N LEU A 382 12.79 -25.11 -2.61
CA LEU A 382 12.27 -24.83 -3.94
C LEU A 382 13.43 -24.40 -4.85
N ASP A 383 13.92 -25.35 -5.65
CA ASP A 383 15.05 -25.14 -6.56
C ASP A 383 14.54 -24.89 -7.98
N PHE A 384 14.62 -23.63 -8.41
CA PHE A 384 14.10 -23.12 -9.68
C PHE A 384 15.15 -23.13 -10.81
N LYS A 385 16.24 -23.89 -10.68
CA LYS A 385 17.36 -23.90 -11.64
C LYS A 385 16.98 -24.14 -13.10
N GLU A 386 15.90 -24.88 -13.36
CA GLU A 386 15.41 -25.15 -14.71
C GLU A 386 14.33 -24.14 -15.16
N CYS A 387 14.15 -23.04 -14.41
CA CYS A 387 13.14 -22.00 -14.64
C CYS A 387 13.78 -20.62 -14.88
N ASN A 388 13.73 -20.13 -16.12
CA ASN A 388 14.19 -18.79 -16.51
C ASN A 388 13.26 -17.64 -16.06
N GLY A 389 12.36 -17.89 -15.09
CA GLY A 389 11.30 -16.98 -14.69
C GLY A 389 11.38 -16.56 -13.22
N VAL A 390 10.31 -15.88 -12.76
CA VAL A 390 10.09 -15.62 -11.33
C VAL A 390 9.95 -16.95 -10.58
N GLY A 391 10.44 -17.04 -9.34
CA GLY A 391 10.19 -18.20 -8.47
C GLY A 391 8.72 -18.29 -8.05
N ILE A 392 8.29 -17.37 -7.17
CA ILE A 392 6.89 -17.22 -6.75
C ILE A 392 6.32 -15.89 -7.24
N ALA A 393 5.29 -15.91 -8.09
CA ALA A 393 4.53 -14.74 -8.51
C ALA A 393 3.24 -14.63 -7.69
N LEU A 394 3.20 -13.72 -6.72
CA LEU A 394 2.16 -13.60 -5.71
C LEU A 394 1.19 -12.45 -6.03
N ALA A 395 0.21 -12.72 -6.90
CA ALA A 395 -0.81 -11.76 -7.34
C ALA A 395 -2.17 -11.88 -6.63
N GLY A 396 -2.38 -12.98 -5.89
CA GLY A 396 -3.48 -13.12 -4.93
C GLY A 396 -3.29 -12.24 -3.68
N ASP A 397 -4.38 -12.07 -2.95
CA ASP A 397 -4.42 -11.34 -1.68
C ASP A 397 -4.54 -12.32 -0.49
N TYR A 398 -4.06 -11.91 0.70
CA TYR A 398 -4.11 -12.69 1.96
C TYR A 398 -3.50 -14.10 1.87
N TRP A 399 -2.35 -14.24 1.22
CA TRP A 399 -1.49 -15.42 1.31
C TRP A 399 -0.41 -15.25 2.37
N HIS A 400 0.04 -16.38 2.94
CA HIS A 400 1.15 -16.45 3.87
C HIS A 400 2.17 -17.49 3.41
N VAL A 401 3.31 -17.06 2.87
CA VAL A 401 4.41 -17.96 2.49
C VAL A 401 5.41 -18.01 3.66
N TYR A 402 5.63 -19.18 4.26
CA TYR A 402 6.28 -19.32 5.57
C TYR A 402 7.34 -20.44 5.59
N ASP A 403 8.54 -20.14 6.12
CA ASP A 403 9.60 -21.10 6.45
C ASP A 403 9.93 -22.10 5.32
N MET A 404 10.70 -21.66 4.32
CA MET A 404 11.29 -22.52 3.28
C MET A 404 12.50 -21.85 2.62
N GLU A 405 13.27 -22.66 1.89
CA GLU A 405 14.38 -22.20 1.05
C GLU A 405 13.89 -22.03 -0.40
N ILE A 406 14.27 -20.95 -1.07
CA ILE A 406 13.97 -20.66 -2.47
C ILE A 406 15.28 -20.30 -3.17
N LYS A 407 15.62 -20.96 -4.27
CA LYS A 407 16.88 -20.67 -4.98
C LYS A 407 16.86 -20.88 -6.48
N ASN A 408 17.90 -20.36 -7.14
CA ASN A 408 18.20 -20.55 -8.57
C ASN A 408 17.10 -20.04 -9.53
N ALA A 409 16.16 -19.20 -9.09
CA ALA A 409 15.12 -18.65 -9.97
C ALA A 409 15.74 -17.67 -10.98
N GLY A 410 15.50 -17.86 -12.28
CA GLY A 410 16.13 -17.05 -13.34
C GLY A 410 15.71 -15.57 -13.38
N GLY A 411 14.66 -15.20 -12.64
CA GLY A 411 14.23 -13.82 -12.42
C GLY A 411 14.14 -13.49 -10.93
N VAL A 412 13.10 -12.76 -10.54
CA VAL A 412 12.85 -12.42 -9.13
C VAL A 412 12.52 -13.68 -8.32
N GLY A 413 13.07 -13.83 -7.12
CA GLY A 413 12.79 -14.99 -6.26
C GLY A 413 11.32 -15.06 -5.80
N VAL A 414 10.84 -14.01 -5.13
CA VAL A 414 9.43 -13.82 -4.74
C VAL A 414 8.95 -12.43 -5.19
N HIS A 415 8.00 -12.39 -6.13
CA HIS A 415 7.43 -11.16 -6.67
C HIS A 415 6.01 -10.94 -6.15
N ILE A 416 5.85 -10.00 -5.22
CA ILE A 416 4.58 -9.64 -4.60
C ILE A 416 3.90 -8.53 -5.41
N THR A 417 2.70 -8.85 -5.91
CA THR A 417 1.87 -7.93 -6.74
C THR A 417 0.43 -7.80 -6.25
N GLY A 418 -0.02 -8.71 -5.36
CA GLY A 418 -1.25 -8.60 -4.58
C GLY A 418 -1.09 -7.83 -3.26
N ASN A 419 -2.08 -7.96 -2.37
CA ASN A 419 -2.25 -7.13 -1.19
C ASN A 419 -2.39 -7.95 0.11
N SER A 420 -1.99 -7.35 1.23
CA SER A 420 -2.12 -7.95 2.57
C SER A 420 -1.55 -9.37 2.68
N ASN A 421 -0.50 -9.67 1.90
CA ASN A 421 0.23 -10.94 1.97
C ASN A 421 1.33 -10.87 3.03
N THR A 422 1.62 -12.01 3.66
CA THR A 422 2.78 -12.20 4.53
C THR A 422 3.79 -13.11 3.84
N VAL A 423 5.07 -12.74 3.89
CA VAL A 423 6.20 -13.56 3.43
C VAL A 423 7.19 -13.63 4.59
N GLU A 424 7.32 -14.80 5.23
CA GLU A 424 8.01 -14.97 6.51
C GLU A 424 9.02 -16.13 6.53
N LYS A 425 10.16 -15.93 7.21
CA LYS A 425 11.18 -16.97 7.49
C LYS A 425 11.73 -17.66 6.24
N LEU A 426 11.72 -16.96 5.10
CA LEU A 426 12.28 -17.47 3.86
C LEU A 426 13.78 -17.21 3.79
N THR A 427 14.52 -18.19 3.28
CA THR A 427 15.89 -17.98 2.78
C THR A 427 15.84 -17.99 1.27
N VAL A 428 16.07 -16.85 0.62
CA VAL A 428 15.97 -16.71 -0.84
C VAL A 428 17.34 -16.39 -1.43
N HIS A 429 17.86 -17.21 -2.34
CA HIS A 429 19.23 -17.00 -2.82
C HIS A 429 19.57 -17.47 -4.24
N ASP A 430 20.72 -17.01 -4.74
CA ASP A 430 21.26 -17.34 -6.08
C ASP A 430 20.24 -17.05 -7.20
N THR A 431 19.53 -15.91 -7.11
CA THR A 431 18.45 -15.54 -8.04
C THR A 431 18.95 -14.63 -9.17
N GLY A 432 18.42 -14.81 -10.39
CA GLY A 432 18.78 -14.08 -11.61
C GLY A 432 18.21 -12.65 -11.69
N ASN A 433 17.48 -12.21 -10.66
CA ASN A 433 17.14 -10.82 -10.42
C ASN A 433 16.97 -10.60 -8.91
N THR A 434 16.24 -9.56 -8.47
CA THR A 434 16.03 -9.26 -7.06
C THR A 434 15.42 -10.43 -6.29
N GLY A 435 15.92 -10.75 -5.10
CA GLY A 435 15.43 -11.91 -4.33
C GLY A 435 13.97 -11.79 -3.89
N VAL A 436 13.56 -10.68 -3.26
CA VAL A 436 12.15 -10.43 -2.88
C VAL A 436 11.72 -9.01 -3.27
N GLN A 437 10.78 -8.90 -4.21
CA GLN A 437 10.31 -7.61 -4.75
C GLN A 437 8.80 -7.39 -4.54
N ILE A 438 8.42 -6.20 -4.10
CA ILE A 438 7.05 -5.68 -4.10
C ILE A 438 6.92 -4.68 -5.26
N SER A 439 6.14 -4.98 -6.31
CA SER A 439 5.82 -4.00 -7.38
C SER A 439 4.66 -4.46 -8.27
N GLY A 440 3.64 -3.62 -8.48
CA GLY A 440 2.55 -3.87 -9.43
C GLY A 440 2.95 -3.70 -10.89
N SER A 441 2.04 -3.91 -11.84
CA SER A 441 2.33 -3.63 -13.25
C SER A 441 2.40 -2.13 -13.52
N HIS A 442 3.32 -1.72 -14.41
CA HIS A 442 3.34 -0.35 -14.96
C HIS A 442 2.18 -0.07 -15.94
N LEU A 443 1.38 -1.10 -16.24
CA LEU A 443 0.13 -1.03 -17.03
C LEU A 443 -1.12 -1.04 -16.13
N ASP A 444 -0.96 -1.05 -14.81
CA ASP A 444 -2.04 -0.93 -13.83
C ASP A 444 -2.02 0.46 -13.18
N ASP A 445 -3.21 0.98 -12.87
CA ASP A 445 -3.35 2.19 -12.07
C ASP A 445 -2.94 1.96 -10.60
N LYS A 446 -2.61 3.06 -9.90
CA LYS A 446 -2.21 3.07 -8.49
C LYS A 446 -3.20 2.37 -7.56
N VAL A 447 -4.49 2.35 -7.89
CA VAL A 447 -5.51 1.63 -7.13
C VAL A 447 -5.22 0.12 -6.99
N LEU A 448 -4.55 -0.48 -7.99
CA LEU A 448 -4.20 -1.90 -8.05
C LEU A 448 -2.74 -2.20 -7.65
N TRP A 449 -1.95 -1.20 -7.27
CA TRP A 449 -0.56 -1.40 -6.81
C TRP A 449 -0.54 -2.11 -5.45
N PRO A 450 0.39 -3.06 -5.22
CA PRO A 450 0.48 -3.88 -4.01
C PRO A 450 0.64 -3.02 -2.75
N LYS A 451 -0.25 -3.24 -1.77
CA LYS A 451 -0.32 -2.50 -0.50
C LYS A 451 -0.49 -3.43 0.69
N ASN A 452 -0.11 -2.94 1.87
CA ASN A 452 -0.25 -3.62 3.16
C ASN A 452 0.45 -4.99 3.28
N ASN A 453 1.43 -5.31 2.42
CA ASN A 453 2.16 -6.58 2.51
C ASN A 453 3.25 -6.51 3.60
N LEU A 454 3.49 -7.63 4.27
CA LEU A 454 4.52 -7.80 5.30
C LEU A 454 5.55 -8.82 4.86
N VAL A 455 6.80 -8.39 4.66
CA VAL A 455 7.94 -9.30 4.51
C VAL A 455 8.68 -9.30 5.85
N GLN A 456 8.78 -10.43 6.54
CA GLN A 456 9.44 -10.48 7.84
C GLN A 456 10.33 -11.68 8.10
N SER A 457 11.38 -11.50 8.90
CA SER A 457 12.26 -12.60 9.34
C SER A 457 12.94 -13.34 8.18
N CYS A 458 13.07 -12.71 7.00
CA CYS A 458 13.61 -13.34 5.78
C CYS A 458 15.09 -13.00 5.58
N GLU A 459 15.83 -13.94 5.01
CA GLU A 459 17.24 -13.80 4.62
C GLU A 459 17.35 -13.84 3.09
N VAL A 460 18.11 -12.91 2.49
CA VAL A 460 18.30 -12.86 1.03
C VAL A 460 19.75 -12.62 0.64
N TYR A 461 20.30 -13.48 -0.22
CA TYR A 461 21.69 -13.36 -0.69
C TYR A 461 21.99 -13.88 -2.10
N ASN A 462 23.14 -13.48 -2.66
CA ASN A 462 23.59 -13.86 -4.01
C ASN A 462 22.61 -13.50 -5.15
N SER A 463 21.66 -12.58 -4.95
CA SER A 463 20.82 -12.08 -6.04
C SER A 463 21.71 -11.37 -7.07
N CYS A 464 21.69 -11.82 -8.33
CA CYS A 464 22.59 -11.35 -9.39
C CYS A 464 21.93 -11.41 -10.77
N ASP A 465 21.62 -10.25 -11.34
CA ASP A 465 21.21 -10.15 -12.74
C ASP A 465 22.42 -10.25 -13.70
N ALA A 466 22.13 -10.46 -14.99
CA ALA A 466 23.15 -10.67 -16.02
C ALA A 466 23.95 -9.41 -16.40
N GLN A 467 23.54 -8.23 -15.93
CA GLN A 467 24.23 -6.95 -16.11
C GLN A 467 24.94 -6.48 -14.83
N ALA A 468 24.67 -7.14 -13.69
CA ALA A 468 25.15 -6.83 -12.35
C ALA A 468 24.77 -5.43 -11.86
N ASN A 469 23.54 -4.95 -12.13
CA ASN A 469 23.11 -3.58 -11.78
C ASN A 469 21.64 -3.40 -11.36
N ASP A 470 20.82 -4.45 -11.30
CA ASP A 470 19.36 -4.36 -11.07
C ASP A 470 18.84 -5.35 -10.01
N ALA A 471 19.65 -6.34 -9.58
CA ALA A 471 19.29 -7.35 -8.59
C ALA A 471 19.71 -6.99 -7.16
N ASP A 472 18.72 -6.64 -6.34
CA ASP A 472 18.88 -6.40 -4.90
C ASP A 472 18.53 -7.65 -4.08
N GLY A 473 18.75 -7.61 -2.77
CA GLY A 473 18.11 -8.58 -1.88
C GLY A 473 16.60 -8.32 -1.77
N PHE A 474 16.23 -7.14 -1.27
CA PHE A 474 14.84 -6.72 -1.17
C PHE A 474 14.56 -5.49 -2.03
N ALA A 475 13.36 -5.41 -2.60
CA ALA A 475 12.90 -4.18 -3.25
C ALA A 475 11.43 -3.88 -3.02
N ALA A 476 11.10 -2.59 -2.96
CA ALA A 476 9.74 -2.09 -3.08
C ALA A 476 9.76 -0.85 -3.97
N LYS A 477 9.82 -1.09 -5.29
CA LYS A 477 10.17 -0.09 -6.31
C LYS A 477 9.16 0.02 -7.45
N LEU A 478 9.25 1.11 -8.21
CA LEU A 478 8.48 1.46 -9.42
C LEU A 478 6.97 1.74 -9.25
N THR A 479 6.23 0.83 -8.61
CA THR A 479 4.77 0.70 -8.69
C THR A 479 4.20 0.11 -7.40
N VAL A 480 4.39 0.81 -6.28
CA VAL A 480 4.10 0.30 -4.92
C VAL A 480 3.01 1.13 -4.25
N GLY A 481 2.04 0.45 -3.62
CA GLY A 481 0.99 1.06 -2.82
C GLY A 481 1.41 1.33 -1.37
N GLU A 482 0.50 1.87 -0.57
CA GLU A 482 0.79 2.24 0.82
C GLU A 482 1.00 1.04 1.75
N GLY A 483 1.64 1.28 2.89
CA GLY A 483 1.58 0.39 4.06
C GLY A 483 2.38 -0.90 3.97
N ASN A 484 3.27 -1.05 2.97
CA ASN A 484 4.15 -2.21 2.87
C ASN A 484 5.29 -2.13 3.92
N ILE A 485 5.66 -3.27 4.51
CA ILE A 485 6.61 -3.35 5.64
C ILE A 485 7.65 -4.46 5.38
N PHE A 486 8.93 -4.15 5.63
CA PHE A 486 10.02 -5.12 5.84
C PHE A 486 10.42 -5.11 7.32
N ARG A 487 10.46 -6.26 7.98
CA ARG A 487 10.76 -6.37 9.43
C ARG A 487 11.69 -7.54 9.75
N TYR A 488 12.70 -7.35 10.61
CA TYR A 488 13.62 -8.45 11.02
C TYR A 488 14.29 -9.18 9.85
N CYS A 489 14.42 -8.53 8.69
CA CYS A 489 15.01 -9.14 7.50
C CYS A 489 16.52 -8.90 7.43
N ILE A 490 17.25 -9.86 6.85
CA ILE A 490 18.70 -9.82 6.62
C ILE A 490 18.95 -9.84 5.11
N SER A 491 19.75 -8.91 4.60
CA SER A 491 20.09 -8.81 3.17
C SER A 491 21.59 -8.70 2.98
N HIS A 492 22.22 -9.69 2.33
CA HIS A 492 23.66 -9.71 2.18
C HIS A 492 24.19 -10.31 0.89
N HIS A 493 25.36 -9.85 0.45
CA HIS A 493 26.03 -10.39 -0.74
C HIS A 493 25.13 -10.44 -2.00
N ASN A 494 24.18 -9.52 -2.14
CA ASN A 494 23.45 -9.28 -3.39
C ASN A 494 24.27 -8.32 -4.27
N ILE A 495 24.12 -8.40 -5.60
CA ILE A 495 25.07 -7.71 -6.48
C ILE A 495 24.89 -6.19 -6.53
N ASP A 496 23.65 -5.68 -6.57
CA ASP A 496 23.41 -4.26 -6.44
C ASP A 496 23.25 -3.89 -4.96
N ASP A 497 22.03 -3.85 -4.40
CA ASP A 497 21.83 -3.40 -3.02
C ASP A 497 21.23 -4.43 -2.05
N GLY A 498 21.31 -4.11 -0.76
CA GLY A 498 20.54 -4.79 0.27
C GLY A 498 19.03 -4.50 0.15
N TRP A 499 18.66 -3.24 -0.06
CA TRP A 499 17.29 -2.74 -0.27
C TRP A 499 17.22 -1.65 -1.34
N ASP A 500 16.30 -1.76 -2.31
CA ASP A 500 15.96 -0.68 -3.26
C ASP A 500 14.48 -0.24 -3.20
N LEU A 501 14.25 1.05 -2.96
CA LEU A 501 12.94 1.71 -2.95
C LEU A 501 12.74 2.65 -4.18
N TYR A 502 13.44 2.43 -5.28
CA TYR A 502 13.48 3.33 -6.44
C TYR A 502 12.09 3.74 -6.97
N ALA A 503 11.75 5.01 -6.76
CA ALA A 503 10.58 5.68 -7.33
C ALA A 503 10.94 6.31 -8.68
N LYS A 504 10.04 6.24 -9.66
CA LYS A 504 10.31 6.65 -11.06
C LYS A 504 9.40 7.79 -11.48
N SER A 505 9.95 8.89 -11.99
CA SER A 505 9.21 10.09 -12.42
C SER A 505 8.17 9.84 -13.52
N THR A 506 8.21 8.69 -14.21
CA THR A 506 7.20 8.28 -15.20
C THR A 506 5.99 7.52 -14.62
N THR A 507 6.10 6.94 -13.41
CA THR A 507 4.97 6.40 -12.62
C THR A 507 4.58 7.34 -11.46
N GLY A 508 5.49 8.23 -11.09
CA GLY A 508 5.35 9.26 -10.06
C GLY A 508 5.68 8.74 -8.67
N VAL A 509 5.19 9.46 -7.65
CA VAL A 509 5.24 9.08 -6.24
C VAL A 509 4.63 7.69 -6.02
N ILE A 510 5.35 6.81 -5.33
CA ILE A 510 4.88 5.52 -4.82
C ILE A 510 4.48 5.65 -3.35
N GLY A 511 3.78 4.64 -2.81
CA GLY A 511 3.39 4.62 -1.40
C GLY A 511 4.56 4.50 -0.42
N GLU A 512 4.30 4.84 0.83
CA GLU A 512 5.28 4.75 1.90
C GLU A 512 5.63 3.30 2.22
N VAL A 513 6.92 3.06 2.50
CA VAL A 513 7.47 1.76 2.87
C VAL A 513 8.19 1.94 4.20
N LEU A 514 7.94 1.01 5.13
CA LEU A 514 8.65 0.91 6.41
C LEU A 514 9.66 -0.24 6.33
N ILE A 515 10.94 0.05 6.58
CA ILE A 515 11.98 -0.95 6.85
C ILE A 515 12.32 -0.80 8.34
N GLU A 516 12.07 -1.84 9.14
CA GLU A 516 12.33 -1.78 10.58
C GLU A 516 13.05 -3.02 11.12
N LYS A 517 14.01 -2.81 12.02
CA LYS A 517 14.78 -3.89 12.67
C LYS A 517 15.49 -4.82 11.67
N CYS A 518 15.97 -4.30 10.54
CA CYS A 518 16.62 -5.06 9.47
C CYS A 518 18.15 -4.92 9.49
N VAL A 519 18.86 -5.82 8.80
CA VAL A 519 20.33 -5.77 8.62
C VAL A 519 20.72 -5.86 7.15
N ALA A 520 21.49 -4.89 6.66
CA ALA A 520 22.05 -4.86 5.30
C ALA A 520 23.57 -4.96 5.33
N TYR A 521 24.18 -6.06 4.88
CA TYR A 521 25.64 -6.19 4.93
C TYR A 521 26.28 -6.80 3.70
N ALA A 522 27.52 -6.39 3.39
CA ALA A 522 28.33 -7.02 2.35
C ALA A 522 27.72 -7.09 0.92
N ASN A 523 26.67 -6.33 0.60
CA ASN A 523 26.13 -6.19 -0.76
C ASN A 523 27.12 -5.45 -1.68
N GLY A 524 26.99 -5.58 -3.00
CA GLY A 524 27.99 -5.10 -3.99
C GLY A 524 29.02 -6.16 -4.39
N LYS A 525 28.78 -7.42 -4.03
CA LYS A 525 29.63 -8.61 -4.26
C LYS A 525 28.83 -9.85 -3.88
N LEU A 526 29.23 -11.02 -4.37
CA LEU A 526 28.59 -12.31 -4.12
C LEU A 526 29.44 -13.11 -3.11
N THR A 527 28.87 -14.11 -2.44
CA THR A 527 29.64 -14.95 -1.48
C THR A 527 30.78 -15.72 -2.17
N TYR A 528 30.69 -15.94 -3.47
CA TYR A 528 31.68 -16.63 -4.31
C TYR A 528 32.55 -15.71 -5.19
N GLY A 529 32.42 -14.37 -5.11
CA GLY A 529 33.30 -13.44 -5.84
C GLY A 529 32.72 -12.05 -6.09
N SER A 530 33.54 -11.14 -6.63
CA SER A 530 33.12 -9.77 -6.96
C SER A 530 32.77 -9.61 -8.44
N LEU A 531 31.61 -9.02 -8.72
CA LEU A 531 31.26 -8.35 -9.97
C LEU A 531 30.99 -6.86 -9.64
N ASN A 532 30.82 -5.99 -10.65
CA ASN A 532 30.77 -4.54 -10.45
C ASN A 532 29.34 -3.96 -10.33
N GLY A 533 28.61 -4.28 -9.26
CA GLY A 533 27.34 -3.62 -8.92
C GLY A 533 27.50 -2.41 -7.99
N GLU A 534 26.40 -1.73 -7.63
CA GLU A 534 26.47 -0.51 -6.80
C GLU A 534 26.93 -0.77 -5.37
N GLY A 535 26.35 -1.75 -4.65
CA GLY A 535 26.76 -2.13 -3.31
C GLY A 535 26.27 -1.23 -2.17
N ASN A 536 25.07 -0.65 -2.24
CA ASN A 536 24.48 0.08 -1.11
C ASN A 536 23.75 -0.87 -0.13
N GLY A 537 23.68 -0.50 1.16
CA GLY A 537 22.90 -1.22 2.16
C GLY A 537 21.40 -0.94 2.03
N PHE A 538 21.01 0.33 2.18
CA PHE A 538 19.62 0.79 2.04
C PHE A 538 19.51 1.99 1.06
N LYS A 539 18.96 1.77 -0.15
CA LYS A 539 18.71 2.78 -1.20
C LYS A 539 17.24 3.24 -1.13
N LEU A 540 17.01 4.37 -0.45
CA LEU A 540 15.71 4.82 0.05
C LEU A 540 14.89 5.72 -0.92
N GLY A 541 14.97 5.48 -2.23
CA GLY A 541 14.12 6.14 -3.22
C GLY A 541 14.73 6.32 -4.61
N GLY A 542 14.13 7.21 -5.44
CA GLY A 542 14.56 7.43 -6.83
C GLY A 542 14.03 8.71 -7.48
N GLU A 543 14.71 9.13 -8.56
CA GLU A 543 14.40 10.25 -9.47
C GLU A 543 13.90 11.57 -8.82
N SER A 544 14.35 11.87 -7.60
CA SER A 544 13.89 13.00 -6.77
C SER A 544 12.38 13.06 -6.55
N MET A 545 11.70 11.91 -6.55
CA MET A 545 10.31 11.80 -6.10
C MET A 545 10.25 11.88 -4.56
N PRO A 546 9.46 12.81 -3.98
CA PRO A 546 9.32 12.91 -2.53
C PRO A 546 8.45 11.77 -2.00
N VAL A 547 9.07 10.82 -1.30
CA VAL A 547 8.38 9.74 -0.57
C VAL A 547 8.97 9.62 0.82
N ALA A 548 8.12 9.60 1.86
CA ALA A 548 8.52 9.58 3.26
C ALA A 548 8.92 8.18 3.77
N HIS A 549 9.64 7.39 2.96
CA HIS A 549 10.07 6.04 3.36
C HIS A 549 10.83 6.06 4.70
N VAL A 550 10.44 5.16 5.60
CA VAL A 550 10.98 5.08 6.97
C VAL A 550 11.95 3.92 7.06
N LEU A 551 13.20 4.21 7.45
CA LEU A 551 14.18 3.21 7.89
C LEU A 551 14.39 3.37 9.40
N ARG A 552 14.09 2.34 10.20
CA ARG A 552 14.29 2.40 11.66
C ARG A 552 14.86 1.17 12.32
N ASP A 553 15.45 1.35 13.50
CA ASP A 553 15.98 0.32 14.39
C ASP A 553 16.95 -0.68 13.70
N SER A 554 17.62 -0.26 12.62
CA SER A 554 18.30 -1.16 11.66
C SER A 554 19.82 -0.98 11.65
N ILE A 555 20.56 -1.93 11.07
CA ILE A 555 22.03 -1.87 10.95
C ILE A 555 22.48 -2.04 9.50
N SER A 556 23.51 -1.31 9.05
CA SER A 556 24.23 -1.61 7.81
C SER A 556 25.74 -1.63 7.97
N PHE A 557 26.40 -2.68 7.47
CA PHE A 557 27.86 -2.81 7.59
C PHE A 557 28.56 -3.49 6.41
N GLY A 558 29.79 -3.08 6.09
CA GLY A 558 30.65 -3.78 5.13
C GLY A 558 30.13 -3.89 3.69
N ASN A 559 29.06 -3.17 3.32
CA ASN A 559 28.56 -3.09 1.94
C ASN A 559 29.59 -2.38 1.05
N GLY A 560 29.62 -2.66 -0.25
CA GLY A 560 30.66 -2.16 -1.18
C GLY A 560 30.73 -0.63 -1.30
N LYS A 561 29.61 0.05 -1.09
CA LYS A 561 29.41 1.50 -1.26
C LYS A 561 28.70 2.06 -0.02
N ASN A 562 27.50 2.61 -0.14
CA ASN A 562 26.90 3.42 0.93
C ASN A 562 26.10 2.56 1.92
N GLY A 563 26.21 2.81 3.23
CA GLY A 563 25.40 2.13 4.24
C GLY A 563 23.92 2.50 4.17
N VAL A 564 23.61 3.80 4.20
CA VAL A 564 22.27 4.37 3.99
C VAL A 564 22.35 5.45 2.91
N PHE A 565 21.48 5.40 1.91
CA PHE A 565 21.54 6.25 0.73
C PHE A 565 20.14 6.76 0.34
N SER A 566 19.94 8.08 0.22
CA SER A 566 18.63 8.63 -0.21
C SER A 566 18.32 8.40 -1.69
N ASN A 567 19.33 8.09 -2.51
CA ASN A 567 19.24 7.95 -3.96
C ASN A 567 18.35 9.01 -4.63
N SER A 568 18.70 10.28 -4.39
CA SER A 568 17.98 11.48 -4.83
C SER A 568 16.60 11.77 -4.19
N ASN A 569 15.94 10.86 -3.46
CA ASN A 569 14.67 11.15 -2.77
C ASN A 569 14.87 12.25 -1.69
N PRO A 570 14.11 13.36 -1.74
CA PRO A 570 14.27 14.49 -0.81
C PRO A 570 13.62 14.30 0.58
N SER A 571 12.91 13.20 0.84
CA SER A 571 11.97 13.09 1.98
C SER A 571 12.12 11.85 2.86
N CYS A 572 13.15 11.02 2.67
CA CYS A 572 13.44 9.84 3.52
C CYS A 572 13.48 10.17 5.02
N LEU A 573 13.07 9.21 5.85
CA LEU A 573 13.07 9.30 7.31
C LEU A 573 13.95 8.18 7.89
N VAL A 574 14.95 8.53 8.70
CA VAL A 574 15.90 7.58 9.31
C VAL A 574 15.96 7.80 10.82
N ASN A 575 15.73 6.76 11.61
CA ASN A 575 15.75 6.81 13.08
C ASN A 575 16.38 5.55 13.68
N HIS A 576 17.21 5.64 14.74
CA HIS A 576 17.87 4.47 15.35
C HIS A 576 18.58 3.56 14.34
N VAL A 577 19.58 4.08 13.63
CA VAL A 577 20.36 3.27 12.68
C VAL A 577 21.84 3.31 13.02
N ILE A 578 22.47 2.13 13.01
CA ILE A 578 23.92 1.98 13.10
C ILE A 578 24.45 1.65 11.71
N SER A 579 25.30 2.51 11.17
CA SER A 579 25.97 2.33 9.89
C SER A 579 27.47 2.28 10.13
N PHE A 580 28.08 1.11 9.89
CA PHE A 580 29.44 0.78 10.34
C PHE A 580 30.32 0.23 9.22
N ASN A 581 31.50 0.83 9.00
CA ASN A 581 32.54 0.26 8.14
C ASN A 581 32.05 -0.15 6.74
N ASN A 582 31.23 0.68 6.10
CA ASN A 582 30.82 0.48 4.70
C ASN A 582 31.92 1.00 3.75
N GLY A 583 32.04 0.38 2.58
CA GLY A 583 33.11 0.59 1.58
C GLY A 583 33.08 1.95 0.86
N GLY A 584 31.99 2.70 1.01
CA GLY A 584 31.86 4.12 0.72
C GLY A 584 31.49 4.91 1.98
N LYS A 585 30.34 5.60 1.96
CA LYS A 585 29.87 6.43 3.08
C LYS A 585 28.97 5.61 3.99
N ASN A 586 28.86 5.97 5.26
CA ASN A 586 27.83 5.36 6.12
C ASN A 586 26.46 6.01 5.87
N LEU A 587 26.42 7.30 5.54
CA LEU A 587 25.23 8.06 5.15
C LEU A 587 25.49 8.93 3.91
N GLU A 588 24.64 8.80 2.89
CA GLU A 588 24.58 9.74 1.77
C GLU A 588 23.15 10.24 1.51
N PHE A 589 22.90 11.51 1.84
CA PHE A 589 21.67 12.23 1.50
C PHE A 589 21.96 13.26 0.40
N ASN A 590 21.45 13.01 -0.80
CA ASN A 590 21.53 13.92 -1.95
C ASN A 590 20.16 14.03 -2.66
N THR A 591 19.94 15.12 -3.41
CA THR A 591 18.74 15.31 -4.26
C THR A 591 18.93 16.41 -5.32
N ASN A 592 18.14 16.33 -6.39
CA ASN A 592 17.94 17.40 -7.38
C ASN A 592 16.63 18.18 -7.16
N ALA A 593 15.83 17.83 -6.15
CA ALA A 593 14.67 18.63 -5.74
C ALA A 593 15.10 20.01 -5.23
N SER A 594 14.19 21.00 -5.31
CA SER A 594 14.44 22.36 -4.82
C SER A 594 14.43 22.47 -3.28
N LYS A 595 13.82 21.48 -2.60
CA LYS A 595 13.67 21.42 -1.15
C LYS A 595 13.87 19.98 -0.65
N THR A 596 14.45 19.84 0.55
CA THR A 596 14.55 18.58 1.30
C THR A 596 13.65 18.64 2.54
N THR A 597 13.17 17.48 2.97
CA THR A 597 12.39 17.27 4.19
C THR A 597 12.86 15.98 4.87
N TRP A 598 14.17 15.70 4.84
CA TRP A 598 14.73 14.50 5.44
C TRP A 598 14.55 14.50 6.96
N GLY A 599 14.23 13.35 7.52
CA GLY A 599 14.33 13.08 8.95
C GLY A 599 15.59 12.27 9.23
N LEU A 600 16.38 12.68 10.21
CA LEU A 600 17.52 11.92 10.72
C LEU A 600 17.54 12.06 12.25
N ASN A 601 17.37 10.96 12.97
CA ASN A 601 17.37 10.93 14.43
C ASN A 601 18.19 9.75 14.95
N ASN A 602 18.85 9.95 16.09
CA ASN A 602 19.49 8.90 16.87
C ASN A 602 20.43 7.99 16.03
N PHE A 603 21.12 8.58 15.06
CA PHE A 603 21.94 7.89 14.06
C PHE A 603 23.39 7.71 14.51
N ILE A 604 24.00 6.55 14.24
CA ILE A 604 25.43 6.30 14.41
C ILE A 604 26.07 5.96 13.06
N SER A 605 26.88 6.86 12.52
CA SER A 605 27.93 6.53 11.54
C SER A 605 29.23 6.26 12.27
N TYR A 606 29.89 5.14 11.96
CA TYR A 606 31.23 4.86 12.48
C TYR A 606 32.13 4.09 11.51
N LYS A 607 33.44 4.43 11.50
CA LYS A 607 34.51 3.78 10.71
C LYS A 607 34.24 3.57 9.19
N GLY A 608 33.36 4.34 8.55
CA GLY A 608 33.17 4.29 7.08
C GLY A 608 34.44 4.73 6.33
N THR A 609 34.65 4.21 5.10
CA THR A 609 35.88 4.54 4.32
C THR A 609 35.86 5.94 3.73
N GLN A 610 34.67 6.52 3.52
CA GLN A 610 34.44 7.88 3.04
C GLN A 610 33.58 8.65 4.03
N ASN A 611 33.78 9.97 4.08
CA ASN A 611 32.97 10.84 4.92
C ASN A 611 31.51 10.90 4.44
N ASP A 612 30.58 10.85 5.41
CA ASP A 612 29.15 11.06 5.22
C ASP A 612 28.86 12.40 4.50
N ALA A 613 27.85 12.38 3.62
CA ALA A 613 27.50 13.53 2.78
C ALA A 613 26.01 13.85 2.86
N ILE A 614 25.67 15.10 3.20
CA ILE A 614 24.29 15.58 3.33
C ILE A 614 24.16 16.90 2.56
N ASN A 615 23.32 16.92 1.52
CA ASN A 615 23.15 18.06 0.61
C ASN A 615 21.76 18.71 0.79
N LEU A 616 21.57 19.44 1.90
CA LEU A 616 20.30 20.08 2.27
C LEU A 616 19.85 21.12 1.25
N ARG A 617 18.52 21.26 1.09
CA ARG A 617 17.87 22.27 0.24
C ARG A 617 16.69 22.89 1.00
N GLU A 618 16.73 24.19 1.27
CA GLU A 618 15.68 24.89 2.06
C GLU A 618 15.38 24.24 3.44
N GLN A 619 16.35 23.51 4.00
CA GLN A 619 16.31 22.82 5.29
C GLN A 619 17.54 23.24 6.10
N SER A 620 17.37 23.51 7.39
CA SER A 620 18.37 24.20 8.22
C SER A 620 19.54 23.33 8.68
N SER A 621 19.26 22.12 9.18
CA SER A 621 20.27 21.17 9.67
C SER A 621 19.69 19.77 9.83
N LEU A 622 20.56 18.75 9.88
CA LEU A 622 20.30 17.41 10.45
C LEU A 622 21.28 17.06 11.59
N ALA A 623 22.20 17.97 11.94
CA ALA A 623 23.20 17.74 12.97
C ALA A 623 22.60 18.01 14.37
N SER A 624 22.33 16.93 15.11
CA SER A 624 21.81 16.93 16.49
C SER A 624 22.88 16.44 17.48
N THR A 625 22.53 16.37 18.76
CA THR A 625 23.35 15.72 19.80
C THR A 625 23.26 14.19 19.76
N THR A 626 22.26 13.63 19.07
CA THR A 626 22.01 12.18 18.96
C THR A 626 22.42 11.59 17.59
N ASN A 627 22.71 12.43 16.60
CA ASN A 627 23.22 12.04 15.30
C ASN A 627 24.75 12.18 15.26
N TYR A 628 25.45 11.05 15.26
CA TYR A 628 26.89 10.96 15.12
C TYR A 628 27.22 10.72 13.65
N LEU A 629 27.74 11.76 12.97
CA LEU A 629 28.17 11.73 11.58
C LEU A 629 29.69 11.64 11.55
N ASN A 630 30.24 10.73 10.76
CA ASN A 630 31.67 10.39 10.78
C ASN A 630 32.22 10.06 12.18
N GLY A 631 31.37 9.46 13.04
CA GLY A 631 31.69 9.18 14.45
C GLY A 631 31.62 10.38 15.40
N VAL A 632 31.06 11.53 15.01
CA VAL A 632 31.04 12.76 15.83
C VAL A 632 29.67 13.46 15.78
N ASN A 633 29.14 13.92 16.92
CA ASN A 633 27.88 14.69 16.96
C ASN A 633 28.09 16.22 16.85
N ASN A 634 27.01 17.00 16.91
CA ASN A 634 27.07 18.47 16.78
C ASN A 634 27.76 19.23 17.95
N LYS A 635 28.13 18.54 19.05
CA LYS A 635 28.94 19.08 20.16
C LYS A 635 30.42 18.73 20.06
N GLY A 636 30.79 17.78 19.20
CA GLY A 636 32.13 17.20 19.15
C GLY A 636 32.30 15.95 20.02
N ASP A 637 31.23 15.44 20.63
CA ASP A 637 31.24 14.14 21.32
C ASP A 637 31.48 13.03 20.28
N LYS A 638 32.26 12.00 20.64
CA LYS A 638 32.73 10.98 19.70
C LYS A 638 32.23 9.58 20.03
N VAL A 639 32.03 8.79 18.98
CA VAL A 639 31.86 7.34 19.07
C VAL A 639 33.23 6.70 19.31
N GLU A 640 33.32 5.85 20.33
CA GLU A 640 34.53 5.09 20.68
C GLU A 640 34.27 3.58 20.57
N ASP A 641 35.33 2.78 20.43
CA ASP A 641 35.18 1.31 20.30
C ASP A 641 34.52 0.67 21.54
N ASN A 642 34.65 1.28 22.71
CA ASN A 642 33.98 0.86 23.96
C ASN A 642 32.45 1.08 23.97
N TRP A 643 31.88 1.80 22.98
CA TRP A 643 30.43 1.91 22.80
C TRP A 643 29.79 0.58 22.37
N PHE A 644 30.59 -0.35 21.83
CA PHE A 644 30.13 -1.63 21.31
C PHE A 644 30.72 -2.79 22.12
N THR A 645 29.93 -3.84 22.33
CA THR A 645 30.36 -5.03 23.10
C THR A 645 31.38 -5.85 22.32
N SER A 646 31.22 -5.93 20.99
CA SER A 646 32.24 -6.39 20.05
C SER A 646 32.17 -5.62 18.72
N LEU A 647 33.32 -5.49 18.05
CA LEU A 647 33.45 -5.04 16.66
C LEU A 647 33.98 -6.14 15.73
N GLU A 648 34.11 -7.37 16.21
CA GLU A 648 34.42 -8.53 15.38
C GLU A 648 33.16 -8.98 14.63
N THR A 649 33.20 -8.93 13.30
CA THR A 649 32.03 -9.19 12.45
C THR A 649 31.55 -10.64 12.57
N VAL A 650 30.27 -10.80 12.92
CA VAL A 650 29.56 -12.09 12.88
C VAL A 650 28.70 -12.22 11.62
N ILE A 651 28.22 -13.43 11.35
CA ILE A 651 27.09 -13.68 10.44
C ILE A 651 25.81 -13.48 11.25
N PRO A 652 24.95 -12.48 10.93
CA PRO A 652 23.61 -12.34 11.53
C PRO A 652 22.73 -13.54 11.18
N THR A 653 21.82 -13.93 12.07
CA THR A 653 20.90 -15.05 11.83
C THR A 653 19.48 -14.72 12.27
N ILE A 654 18.51 -15.46 11.74
CA ILE A 654 17.10 -15.39 12.20
C ILE A 654 16.92 -16.35 13.37
N ALA A 655 16.56 -15.80 14.54
CA ALA A 655 16.26 -16.56 15.74
C ALA A 655 14.90 -17.28 15.64
N ALA A 656 14.64 -18.23 16.54
CA ALA A 656 13.43 -19.06 16.51
C ALA A 656 12.11 -18.23 16.61
N ASP A 657 12.15 -17.10 17.32
CA ASP A 657 11.03 -16.14 17.44
C ASP A 657 10.84 -15.25 16.19
N GLY A 658 11.76 -15.30 15.23
CA GLY A 658 11.79 -14.46 14.03
C GLY A 658 12.57 -13.15 14.18
N SER A 659 13.19 -12.87 15.33
CA SER A 659 14.09 -11.72 15.48
C SER A 659 15.47 -11.97 14.86
N ILE A 660 16.28 -10.92 14.69
CA ILE A 660 17.66 -11.04 14.24
C ILE A 660 18.58 -11.20 15.46
N ASP A 661 19.43 -12.24 15.44
CA ASP A 661 20.55 -12.40 16.37
C ASP A 661 21.88 -11.97 15.70
N MET A 662 22.70 -11.24 16.46
CA MET A 662 24.05 -10.79 16.12
C MET A 662 25.02 -10.96 17.31
N GLY A 663 24.62 -11.70 18.35
CA GLY A 663 25.39 -11.92 19.58
C GLY A 663 25.75 -10.62 20.29
N ASP A 664 27.04 -10.29 20.27
CA ASP A 664 27.62 -9.07 20.85
C ASP A 664 28.14 -8.07 19.80
N TYR A 665 28.06 -8.39 18.50
CA TYR A 665 28.57 -7.51 17.44
C TYR A 665 27.69 -6.27 17.27
N LEU A 666 28.29 -5.08 17.32
CA LEU A 666 27.63 -3.76 17.29
C LEU A 666 26.58 -3.52 18.39
N LYS A 667 26.48 -4.43 19.38
CA LYS A 667 25.61 -4.32 20.54
C LYS A 667 26.09 -3.22 21.49
N LEU A 668 25.26 -2.21 21.71
CA LEU A 668 25.62 -1.01 22.46
C LEU A 668 25.84 -1.29 23.95
N THR A 669 26.83 -0.63 24.52
CA THR A 669 27.17 -0.66 25.96
C THR A 669 26.64 0.58 26.68
N SER A 670 26.78 0.63 28.00
CA SER A 670 26.48 1.82 28.82
C SER A 670 27.46 2.99 28.61
N TYR A 671 28.46 2.88 27.73
CA TYR A 671 29.30 4.01 27.29
C TYR A 671 28.68 4.78 26.11
N ALA A 672 27.76 4.16 25.37
CA ALA A 672 27.03 4.84 24.30
C ALA A 672 26.03 5.87 24.86
N ALA A 673 25.77 6.93 24.10
CA ALA A 673 24.79 7.95 24.49
C ALA A 673 23.36 7.35 24.57
N GLU A 674 22.57 7.81 25.55
CA GLU A 674 21.25 7.22 25.85
C GLU A 674 20.28 7.33 24.65
N GLY A 675 19.92 6.19 24.07
CA GLY A 675 18.97 6.10 22.96
C GLY A 675 19.51 6.63 21.64
N VAL A 676 20.76 6.29 21.29
CA VAL A 676 21.31 6.46 19.93
C VAL A 676 21.70 5.10 19.35
N GLY A 677 21.65 4.96 18.02
CA GLY A 677 21.78 3.66 17.35
C GLY A 677 20.55 2.79 17.56
N THR A 678 20.68 1.47 17.38
CA THR A 678 19.63 0.48 17.61
C THR A 678 20.06 -0.57 18.63
N ILE A 679 19.09 -1.22 19.27
CA ILE A 679 19.26 -2.42 20.07
C ILE A 679 18.24 -3.43 19.53
N PHE A 680 18.70 -4.55 18.99
CA PHE A 680 17.79 -5.62 18.60
C PHE A 680 17.15 -6.26 19.83
N THR A 681 15.83 -6.36 19.78
CA THR A 681 14.99 -7.02 20.78
C THR A 681 14.31 -8.22 20.13
N GLY A 682 14.18 -9.31 20.89
CA GLY A 682 13.36 -10.46 20.51
C GLY A 682 11.97 -10.05 20.02
N ASN A 683 11.38 -10.87 19.16
CA ASN A 683 10.07 -10.61 18.59
C ASN A 683 9.00 -10.82 19.66
N PRO A 684 8.23 -9.78 20.06
CA PRO A 684 7.19 -9.93 21.08
C PRO A 684 5.99 -10.76 20.59
N ASN A 685 5.83 -10.96 19.28
CA ASN A 685 4.74 -11.71 18.67
C ASN A 685 5.29 -12.72 17.64
N PRO A 686 5.94 -13.81 18.09
CA PRO A 686 6.41 -14.87 17.19
C PRO A 686 5.23 -15.56 16.51
N THR A 687 5.33 -15.74 15.19
CA THR A 687 4.28 -16.39 14.40
C THR A 687 4.14 -17.87 14.76
N VAL A 688 2.91 -18.29 15.07
CA VAL A 688 2.55 -19.69 15.36
C VAL A 688 1.42 -20.10 14.42
N ILE A 689 1.69 -21.07 13.53
CA ILE A 689 0.70 -21.66 12.63
C ILE A 689 0.23 -22.98 13.25
N THR A 690 -1.09 -23.16 13.36
CA THR A 690 -1.71 -24.44 13.71
C THR A 690 -2.16 -25.11 12.41
N ILE A 691 -1.63 -26.29 12.11
CA ILE A 691 -1.95 -27.00 10.87
C ILE A 691 -3.29 -27.74 11.01
N GLY A 692 -4.14 -27.66 10.00
CA GLY A 692 -5.42 -28.34 9.91
C GLY A 692 -5.33 -29.87 9.86
N ASN A 693 -6.47 -30.54 10.00
CA ASN A 693 -6.53 -32.00 10.07
C ASN A 693 -6.18 -32.64 8.73
N GLU A 694 -5.53 -33.80 8.72
CA GLU A 694 -5.23 -34.50 7.47
C GLU A 694 -6.51 -34.96 6.76
N ILE A 695 -6.56 -34.81 5.43
CA ILE A 695 -7.73 -35.12 4.61
C ILE A 695 -8.21 -36.57 4.87
N GLY A 696 -9.50 -36.73 5.19
CA GLY A 696 -10.11 -38.03 5.49
C GLY A 696 -10.03 -38.46 6.96
N THR A 697 -9.35 -37.73 7.83
CA THR A 697 -9.36 -38.01 9.28
C THR A 697 -10.59 -37.43 9.98
N ASN A 698 -11.26 -38.24 10.82
CA ASN A 698 -12.41 -37.86 11.63
C ASN A 698 -12.09 -38.07 13.12
N ILE A 699 -12.19 -37.03 13.96
CA ILE A 699 -12.10 -37.16 15.42
C ILE A 699 -13.20 -36.35 16.11
N SER A 700 -13.94 -37.01 17.01
CA SER A 700 -14.84 -36.41 18.00
C SER A 700 -14.05 -36.00 19.26
N GLY A 701 -14.23 -34.76 19.75
CA GLY A 701 -13.34 -34.16 20.76
C GLY A 701 -13.51 -34.58 22.23
N GLY A 702 -12.67 -34.02 23.13
CA GLY A 702 -12.83 -34.19 24.59
C GLY A 702 -11.68 -33.70 25.52
N THR A 703 -11.83 -32.49 26.06
CA THR A 703 -11.63 -32.08 27.51
C THR A 703 -10.28 -32.13 28.29
N THR A 704 -10.09 -31.04 29.08
CA THR A 704 -9.65 -30.91 30.51
C THR A 704 -8.17 -30.76 31.00
N GLY A 705 -7.98 -29.78 31.91
CA GLY A 705 -6.96 -29.69 32.98
C GLY A 705 -5.79 -28.71 32.73
N SER A 706 -5.21 -27.98 33.70
CA SER A 706 -5.60 -27.62 35.09
C SER A 706 -4.78 -26.39 35.56
N GLU A 707 -5.33 -25.53 36.43
CA GLU A 707 -4.60 -24.40 37.04
C GLU A 707 -3.68 -24.82 38.21
N ASN A 708 -2.75 -23.95 38.61
CA ASN A 708 -2.13 -23.92 39.94
C ASN A 708 -1.66 -22.49 40.32
N THR A 709 -1.76 -22.10 41.59
CA THR A 709 -1.67 -20.68 42.03
C THR A 709 -0.59 -20.43 43.08
N ASN A 710 0.03 -19.24 43.09
CA ASN A 710 0.48 -18.59 44.34
C ASN A 710 0.78 -17.08 44.20
N LYS A 711 0.68 -16.32 45.32
CA LYS A 711 0.91 -14.87 45.45
C LYS A 711 1.26 -14.53 46.91
N PRO A 712 2.01 -13.46 47.22
CA PRO A 712 1.41 -12.38 48.04
C PRO A 712 1.99 -10.93 47.86
N ASN A 713 1.20 -9.93 48.28
CA ASN A 713 1.47 -8.67 49.04
C ASN A 713 2.85 -7.95 49.01
N SER A 714 3.01 -6.62 49.20
CA SER A 714 2.17 -5.37 49.22
C SER A 714 3.14 -4.15 49.38
N SER A 715 2.87 -2.87 49.77
CA SER A 715 1.71 -2.04 50.22
C SER A 715 2.10 -0.53 50.33
N SER A 716 1.15 0.40 50.14
CA SER A 716 1.10 1.83 50.61
C SER A 716 2.17 2.87 50.14
N GLY A 717 1.89 4.19 50.08
CA GLY A 717 0.59 4.91 50.07
C GLY A 717 0.58 6.39 50.57
N SER A 718 0.21 7.34 49.69
CA SER A 718 -0.27 8.75 49.94
C SER A 718 -0.77 9.35 48.58
N LYS A 719 -1.51 10.46 48.33
CA LYS A 719 -2.00 11.71 49.01
C LYS A 719 -0.97 12.84 49.24
N GLY A 720 -1.23 14.14 48.98
CA GLY A 720 -2.38 14.89 48.42
C GLY A 720 -2.09 16.43 48.40
N SER A 721 -2.97 17.39 48.05
CA SER A 721 -4.38 17.34 47.58
C SER A 721 -4.97 18.68 47.01
N GLY A 722 -4.50 19.21 45.86
CA GLY A 722 -5.28 20.12 44.98
C GLY A 722 -5.04 21.66 45.02
N SER A 723 -5.14 22.32 43.85
CA SER A 723 -5.79 23.65 43.61
C SER A 723 -5.54 24.19 42.17
N LYS A 724 -6.60 24.69 41.52
CA LYS A 724 -6.67 25.49 40.27
C LYS A 724 -6.16 24.88 38.95
N VAL A 725 -7.13 24.67 38.04
CA VAL A 725 -6.98 24.50 36.58
C VAL A 725 -5.85 25.38 36.02
N SER A 726 -4.84 24.72 35.46
CA SER A 726 -3.71 25.36 34.78
C SER A 726 -3.42 24.62 33.47
N VAL A 727 -3.17 25.38 32.39
CA VAL A 727 -2.75 24.80 31.11
C VAL A 727 -1.25 24.51 31.22
N VAL A 728 -0.89 23.24 31.24
CA VAL A 728 0.51 22.82 31.32
C VAL A 728 1.09 22.79 29.91
N THR A 729 1.75 23.89 29.52
CA THR A 729 2.60 23.93 28.32
C THR A 729 3.99 23.37 28.66
N SER A 730 4.05 22.07 29.01
CA SER A 730 5.33 21.35 29.14
C SER A 730 5.81 20.88 27.77
N ASP A 731 7.13 20.69 27.66
CA ASP A 731 7.80 20.30 26.41
C ASP A 731 7.64 18.79 26.15
N TYR A 732 6.41 18.37 25.83
CA TYR A 732 6.03 16.98 25.55
C TYR A 732 6.82 16.34 24.40
N ASN A 733 7.56 17.13 23.62
CA ASN A 733 8.58 16.64 22.69
C ASN A 733 9.54 15.66 23.38
N LYS A 734 9.97 15.93 24.62
CA LYS A 734 10.89 15.03 25.34
C LYS A 734 10.23 13.69 25.71
N ASP A 735 8.95 13.69 26.08
CA ASP A 735 8.22 12.44 26.35
C ASP A 735 8.04 11.63 25.06
N ILE A 736 7.87 12.30 23.92
CA ILE A 736 7.83 11.67 22.59
C ILE A 736 9.22 11.17 22.18
N GLU A 737 10.31 11.91 22.41
CA GLU A 737 11.69 11.45 22.20
C GLU A 737 12.00 10.19 23.02
N THR A 738 11.59 10.14 24.28
CA THR A 738 11.72 8.95 25.14
C THR A 738 10.86 7.79 24.62
N ALA A 739 9.62 8.05 24.19
CA ALA A 739 8.74 7.01 23.66
C ALA A 739 9.17 6.49 22.27
N ILE A 740 9.82 7.34 21.46
CA ILE A 740 10.57 6.94 20.27
C ILE A 740 11.68 5.98 20.68
N LYS A 741 12.57 6.39 21.61
CA LYS A 741 13.68 5.56 22.12
C LYS A 741 13.24 4.21 22.68
N GLU A 742 12.10 4.16 23.35
CA GLU A 742 11.54 2.92 23.92
C GLU A 742 10.66 2.11 22.94
N ASN A 743 10.37 2.65 21.74
CA ASN A 743 9.39 2.13 20.77
C ASN A 743 8.04 1.75 21.42
N LYS A 744 7.44 2.72 22.15
CA LYS A 744 6.16 2.59 22.85
C LYS A 744 5.25 3.77 22.55
N ALA A 745 3.97 3.60 22.83
CA ALA A 745 3.03 4.72 22.89
C ALA A 745 3.41 5.68 24.04
N PRO A 746 3.73 6.97 23.80
CA PRO A 746 3.94 7.92 24.88
C PRO A 746 2.69 8.06 25.76
N VAL A 747 2.89 8.02 27.08
CA VAL A 747 1.83 8.08 28.09
C VAL A 747 1.82 9.43 28.77
N PHE A 748 1.19 10.40 28.11
CA PHE A 748 1.05 11.77 28.61
C PHE A 748 0.08 11.78 29.82
N THR A 749 0.54 12.21 30.99
CA THR A 749 -0.26 12.15 32.23
C THR A 749 -1.03 13.45 32.49
N VAL A 750 -2.30 13.32 32.91
CA VAL A 750 -3.27 14.41 33.12
C VAL A 750 -3.74 14.40 34.58
N ASN A 751 -3.59 15.52 35.30
CA ASN A 751 -4.29 15.71 36.57
C ASN A 751 -5.73 16.15 36.33
N ALA A 752 -6.63 15.95 37.30
CA ALA A 752 -8.08 16.10 37.14
C ALA A 752 -8.59 17.49 36.71
N ASP A 753 -7.73 18.50 36.66
CA ASP A 753 -7.99 19.88 36.27
C ASP A 753 -7.10 20.40 35.11
N GLN A 754 -6.37 19.51 34.43
CA GLN A 754 -5.40 19.85 33.38
C GLN A 754 -5.85 19.47 31.96
N LYS A 755 -5.16 20.02 30.95
CA LYS A 755 -5.25 19.63 29.54
C LYS A 755 -3.85 19.44 28.98
N ILE A 756 -3.66 18.46 28.09
CA ILE A 756 -2.46 18.33 27.28
C ILE A 756 -2.70 19.08 25.97
N ALA A 757 -1.76 19.95 25.59
CA ALA A 757 -1.70 20.56 24.28
C ALA A 757 -0.42 20.11 23.58
N LEU A 758 -0.54 19.17 22.64
CA LEU A 758 0.54 18.83 21.73
C LEU A 758 0.59 19.88 20.61
N ASN A 759 1.76 20.50 20.44
CA ASN A 759 1.98 21.42 19.33
C ASN A 759 2.05 20.65 17.99
N LYS A 760 2.14 21.37 16.87
CA LYS A 760 2.27 20.78 15.53
C LYS A 760 3.45 19.79 15.42
N GLU A 761 4.60 20.13 16.00
CA GLU A 761 5.84 19.36 15.91
C GLU A 761 5.75 18.03 16.69
N ALA A 762 5.15 18.04 17.88
CA ALA A 762 4.83 16.85 18.65
C ALA A 762 3.87 15.91 17.87
N VAL A 763 2.85 16.46 17.23
CA VAL A 763 1.90 15.68 16.40
C VAL A 763 2.57 15.13 15.14
N VAL A 764 3.44 15.91 14.47
CA VAL A 764 4.30 15.42 13.39
C VAL A 764 5.13 14.24 13.90
N ASN A 765 5.87 14.39 14.99
CA ASN A 765 6.75 13.37 15.52
C ASN A 765 6.02 12.06 15.88
N LEU A 766 4.80 12.13 16.40
CA LEU A 766 3.96 10.94 16.64
C LEU A 766 3.63 10.20 15.32
N ILE A 767 3.10 10.92 14.33
CA ILE A 767 2.66 10.35 13.03
C ILE A 767 3.87 9.83 12.24
N THR A 768 4.93 10.63 12.13
CA THR A 768 6.18 10.33 11.42
C THR A 768 6.90 9.10 12.00
N ASN A 769 6.81 8.84 13.30
CA ASN A 769 7.37 7.63 13.93
C ASN A 769 6.33 6.52 14.13
N ARG A 770 5.09 6.69 13.63
CA ARG A 770 3.96 5.76 13.76
C ARG A 770 3.68 5.33 15.23
N LEU A 771 3.76 6.28 16.18
CA LEU A 771 3.55 6.02 17.62
C LEU A 771 2.15 6.40 18.08
N ASP A 772 1.43 5.43 18.64
CA ASP A 772 0.09 5.64 19.22
C ASP A 772 0.16 6.55 20.45
N ALA A 773 -0.84 7.40 20.67
CA ALA A 773 -0.79 8.41 21.73
C ALA A 773 -1.73 8.06 22.89
N ALA A 774 -1.19 7.92 24.09
CA ALA A 774 -1.94 7.57 25.30
C ALA A 774 -2.01 8.74 26.29
N PHE A 775 -3.21 9.05 26.76
CA PHE A 775 -3.55 10.20 27.61
C PHE A 775 -4.13 9.69 28.92
N LYS A 776 -3.38 9.80 30.03
CA LYS A 776 -3.64 9.07 31.27
C LYS A 776 -4.00 9.97 32.46
N ALA A 777 -5.23 9.85 32.97
CA ALA A 777 -5.64 10.30 34.30
C ALA A 777 -5.51 9.17 35.35
N GLU A 778 -5.76 9.47 36.64
CA GLU A 778 -5.44 8.62 37.81
C GLU A 778 -5.65 7.11 37.60
N LYS A 779 -6.81 6.71 37.07
CA LYS A 779 -7.21 5.32 36.82
C LYS A 779 -7.65 5.09 35.36
N LEU A 780 -7.30 5.98 34.44
CA LEU A 780 -7.99 6.10 33.15
C LEU A 780 -6.97 6.43 32.06
N THR A 781 -6.90 5.62 31.01
CA THR A 781 -6.10 5.89 29.81
C THR A 781 -7.02 5.99 28.60
N PHE A 782 -6.93 7.10 27.86
CA PHE A 782 -7.51 7.26 26.53
C PHE A 782 -6.39 7.10 25.50
N THR A 783 -6.52 6.18 24.55
CA THR A 783 -5.49 5.89 23.54
C THR A 783 -6.04 6.11 22.14
N MET A 784 -5.31 6.88 21.34
CA MET A 784 -5.58 7.09 19.91
C MET A 784 -4.52 6.35 19.07
N ASN A 785 -4.98 5.51 18.15
CA ASN A 785 -4.13 4.77 17.23
C ASN A 785 -3.72 5.61 16.01
N GLN A 786 -2.79 5.12 15.18
CA GLN A 786 -2.34 5.84 13.97
C GLN A 786 -3.46 6.27 13.02
N THR A 787 -4.44 5.40 12.78
CA THR A 787 -5.58 5.73 11.90
C THR A 787 -6.37 6.92 12.46
N LEU A 788 -6.66 6.90 13.76
CA LEU A 788 -7.39 7.95 14.44
C LEU A 788 -6.57 9.24 14.61
N LEU A 789 -5.27 9.15 14.88
CA LEU A 789 -4.39 10.33 14.95
C LEU A 789 -4.34 11.07 13.61
N ASN A 790 -4.28 10.34 12.49
CA ASN A 790 -4.35 10.92 11.15
C ASN A 790 -5.75 11.48 10.81
N GLU A 791 -6.82 10.80 11.24
CA GLU A 791 -8.20 11.30 11.11
C GLU A 791 -8.38 12.63 11.85
N VAL A 792 -8.07 12.67 13.15
CA VAL A 792 -8.31 13.81 14.05
C VAL A 792 -7.47 15.04 13.68
N THR A 793 -6.22 14.84 13.27
CA THR A 793 -5.25 15.95 13.13
C THR A 793 -5.05 16.45 11.70
N HIS A 794 -5.58 15.75 10.69
CA HIS A 794 -5.54 16.14 9.27
C HIS A 794 -4.18 16.69 8.80
N LYS A 795 -3.14 15.85 8.87
CA LYS A 795 -1.75 16.18 8.51
C LYS A 795 -1.21 17.41 9.26
N GLU A 796 -0.60 17.15 10.41
CA GLU A 796 0.29 18.09 11.10
C GLU A 796 -0.41 19.33 11.72
N LYS A 797 -1.60 19.19 12.31
CA LYS A 797 -2.20 20.23 13.18
C LYS A 797 -1.87 20.01 14.66
N ALA A 798 -2.00 21.06 15.47
CA ALA A 798 -1.91 20.94 16.92
C ALA A 798 -3.13 20.19 17.50
N LEU A 799 -2.94 19.52 18.64
CA LEU A 799 -3.91 18.60 19.23
C LEU A 799 -4.03 18.84 20.75
N THR A 800 -5.20 19.27 21.19
CA THR A 800 -5.51 19.45 22.62
C THR A 800 -6.46 18.38 23.12
N VAL A 801 -5.97 17.55 24.06
CA VAL A 801 -6.74 16.48 24.70
C VAL A 801 -6.92 16.81 26.19
N GLN A 802 -8.15 16.73 26.66
CA GLN A 802 -8.50 16.77 28.08
C GLN A 802 -9.13 15.42 28.46
N VAL A 803 -8.63 14.83 29.54
CA VAL A 803 -9.13 13.59 30.15
C VAL A 803 -9.28 13.84 31.64
N THR A 804 -10.51 13.87 32.15
CA THR A 804 -10.78 14.20 33.57
C THR A 804 -11.74 13.21 34.20
N ASN A 805 -11.49 12.86 35.46
CA ASN A 805 -12.42 12.03 36.25
C ASN A 805 -13.71 12.84 36.52
N ALA A 806 -14.88 12.29 36.25
CA ALA A 806 -16.16 12.91 36.62
C ALA A 806 -16.52 12.61 38.09
N ASN A 807 -17.59 13.21 38.63
CA ASN A 807 -17.92 13.15 40.06
C ASN A 807 -19.08 12.19 40.39
N GLU A 808 -19.41 12.01 41.67
CA GLU A 808 -20.46 11.07 42.11
C GLU A 808 -21.87 11.47 41.65
N ALA A 809 -22.14 12.76 41.44
CA ALA A 809 -23.43 13.21 40.91
C ALA A 809 -23.62 12.83 39.44
N ASP A 810 -22.54 12.72 38.65
CA ASP A 810 -22.61 12.23 37.26
C ASP A 810 -23.14 10.79 37.21
N TYR A 811 -22.68 9.92 38.12
CA TYR A 811 -23.24 8.58 38.23
C TYR A 811 -24.73 8.62 38.61
N LYS A 812 -25.13 9.45 39.59
CA LYS A 812 -26.54 9.55 40.02
C LYS A 812 -27.44 10.02 38.87
N ASN A 813 -27.01 11.02 38.12
CA ASN A 813 -27.68 11.54 36.93
C ASN A 813 -27.84 10.44 35.85
N VAL A 814 -26.82 9.62 35.63
CA VAL A 814 -26.89 8.46 34.72
C VAL A 814 -27.82 7.37 35.27
N GLN A 815 -27.79 7.08 36.57
CA GLN A 815 -28.64 6.06 37.19
C GLN A 815 -30.13 6.42 37.09
N GLU A 816 -30.49 7.69 37.28
CA GLU A 816 -31.87 8.20 37.14
C GLU A 816 -32.38 8.23 35.69
N ALA A 817 -31.50 8.05 34.69
CA ALA A 817 -31.87 8.01 33.27
C ALA A 817 -32.33 6.63 32.77
N PHE A 818 -32.09 5.56 33.55
CA PHE A 818 -32.37 4.17 33.17
C PHE A 818 -33.61 3.59 33.86
N SER A 819 -34.21 2.57 33.25
CA SER A 819 -35.37 1.86 33.78
C SER A 819 -35.01 0.91 34.95
N GLU A 820 -36.01 0.43 35.69
CA GLU A 820 -35.81 -0.67 36.67
C GLU A 820 -35.38 -1.99 36.00
N ALA A 821 -35.60 -2.16 34.69
CA ALA A 821 -35.07 -3.26 33.92
C ALA A 821 -33.56 -3.10 33.67
N ASP A 822 -33.13 -1.88 33.34
CA ASP A 822 -31.74 -1.48 33.04
C ASP A 822 -30.87 -1.18 34.28
N ALA A 823 -31.42 -1.30 35.48
CA ALA A 823 -30.86 -0.76 36.72
C ALA A 823 -29.33 -0.94 36.87
N LEU A 824 -28.63 0.19 36.97
CA LEU A 824 -27.17 0.25 37.08
C LEU A 824 -26.70 0.31 38.53
N LYS A 825 -25.48 -0.18 38.76
CA LYS A 825 -24.73 -0.08 40.02
C LYS A 825 -23.34 0.53 39.79
N LEU A 826 -22.80 1.16 40.83
CA LEU A 826 -21.40 1.56 40.90
C LEU A 826 -20.47 0.34 40.85
N VAL A 827 -19.32 0.53 40.21
CA VAL A 827 -18.25 -0.48 40.14
C VAL A 827 -17.40 -0.34 41.40
N GLY A 828 -17.83 -1.03 42.46
CA GLY A 828 -17.23 -0.99 43.80
C GLY A 828 -17.65 0.24 44.62
N ASP A 829 -16.74 0.72 45.47
CA ASP A 829 -16.96 1.81 46.45
C ASP A 829 -16.91 3.23 45.83
N ARG A 830 -16.79 3.37 44.50
CA ARG A 830 -16.46 4.67 43.85
C ARG A 830 -17.07 4.82 42.47
N SER A 831 -17.42 6.05 42.10
CA SER A 831 -17.65 6.43 40.72
C SER A 831 -16.36 6.32 39.89
N VAL A 832 -16.42 5.60 38.77
CA VAL A 832 -15.35 5.52 37.77
C VAL A 832 -15.92 6.10 36.47
N SER A 833 -15.41 7.24 36.05
CA SER A 833 -16.03 8.07 35.02
C SER A 833 -14.98 8.95 34.33
N ALA A 834 -15.27 9.36 33.09
CA ALA A 834 -14.37 10.11 32.23
C ALA A 834 -15.11 11.19 31.45
N GLU A 835 -14.66 12.44 31.51
CA GLU A 835 -14.91 13.42 30.45
C GLU A 835 -13.68 13.43 29.52
N ILE A 836 -13.93 13.22 28.22
CA ILE A 836 -12.92 13.20 27.16
C ILE A 836 -13.27 14.32 26.17
N LYS A 837 -12.36 15.28 25.96
CA LYS A 837 -12.49 16.34 24.95
C LYS A 837 -11.27 16.34 24.05
N VAL A 838 -11.49 16.28 22.73
CA VAL A 838 -10.45 16.34 21.70
C VAL A 838 -10.71 17.59 20.85
N ASN A 839 -9.68 18.42 20.65
CA ASN A 839 -9.80 19.68 19.93
C ASN A 839 -8.58 19.88 19.03
N THR A 840 -8.79 20.34 17.81
CA THR A 840 -7.77 20.89 16.92
C THR A 840 -8.11 22.36 16.67
N ASP A 841 -8.19 22.81 15.41
CA ASP A 841 -8.80 24.11 15.09
C ASP A 841 -10.32 24.11 15.37
N GLU A 842 -10.93 22.91 15.40
CA GLU A 842 -12.34 22.67 15.71
C GLU A 842 -12.50 21.61 16.82
N VAL A 843 -13.70 21.51 17.41
CA VAL A 843 -14.00 20.55 18.49
C VAL A 843 -14.39 19.20 17.89
N VAL A 844 -13.57 18.17 18.11
CA VAL A 844 -13.81 16.83 17.58
C VAL A 844 -14.73 16.06 18.52
N THR A 845 -15.92 15.69 18.03
CA THR A 845 -16.99 15.06 18.82
C THR A 845 -17.30 13.61 18.43
N SER A 846 -16.84 13.16 17.25
CA SER A 846 -17.02 11.81 16.71
C SER A 846 -15.74 11.32 16.04
N PHE A 847 -15.57 10.00 15.99
CA PHE A 847 -14.43 9.31 15.39
C PHE A 847 -14.93 8.23 14.40
N THR A 848 -14.31 8.07 13.24
CA THR A 848 -14.65 7.00 12.29
C THR A 848 -13.96 5.67 12.63
N GLU A 849 -12.70 5.74 13.09
CA GLU A 849 -12.02 4.62 13.74
C GLU A 849 -12.11 4.78 15.28
N PRO A 850 -12.69 3.82 16.04
CA PRO A 850 -12.91 4.01 17.47
C PRO A 850 -11.63 4.12 18.31
N ALA A 851 -11.59 5.14 19.17
CA ALA A 851 -10.57 5.29 20.19
C ALA A 851 -10.71 4.22 21.30
N ILE A 852 -9.64 3.97 22.05
CA ILE A 852 -9.64 3.02 23.16
C ILE A 852 -9.69 3.78 24.49
N VAL A 853 -10.57 3.35 25.40
CA VAL A 853 -10.69 3.86 26.78
C VAL A 853 -10.47 2.71 27.74
N SER A 854 -9.45 2.82 28.58
CA SER A 854 -9.04 1.78 29.54
C SER A 854 -9.09 2.30 30.98
N PHE A 855 -9.70 1.54 31.89
CA PHE A 855 -9.81 1.86 33.31
C PHE A 855 -9.07 0.84 34.18
N ASP A 856 -8.21 1.32 35.08
CA ASP A 856 -7.52 0.53 36.11
C ASP A 856 -8.46 0.26 37.30
N LEU A 857 -8.93 -0.99 37.38
CA LEU A 857 -9.78 -1.50 38.47
C LEU A 857 -8.98 -2.30 39.52
N SER A 858 -7.65 -2.25 39.52
CA SER A 858 -6.80 -3.00 40.48
C SER A 858 -7.05 -2.67 41.95
N LYS A 859 -7.62 -1.49 42.21
CA LYS A 859 -7.99 -0.97 43.55
C LYS A 859 -9.50 -0.95 43.77
N VAL A 860 -10.26 -1.79 43.06
CA VAL A 860 -11.72 -1.88 43.14
C VAL A 860 -12.11 -3.33 43.46
N SER A 861 -13.08 -3.51 44.36
CA SER A 861 -13.58 -4.81 44.81
C SER A 861 -15.05 -5.04 44.44
N ASN A 862 -15.51 -6.28 44.58
CA ASN A 862 -16.92 -6.68 44.41
C ASN A 862 -17.53 -6.38 43.02
N ILE A 863 -16.69 -6.34 41.98
CA ILE A 863 -17.13 -6.16 40.58
C ILE A 863 -17.61 -7.49 39.99
N ASN A 864 -18.60 -7.47 39.10
CA ASN A 864 -18.94 -8.61 38.24
C ASN A 864 -18.50 -8.36 36.78
N PRO A 865 -17.38 -8.96 36.31
CA PRO A 865 -16.80 -8.69 34.99
C PRO A 865 -17.75 -8.80 33.80
N SER A 866 -18.64 -9.81 33.79
CA SER A 866 -19.56 -10.04 32.66
C SER A 866 -20.59 -8.93 32.49
N ARG A 867 -20.86 -8.17 33.55
CA ARG A 867 -21.82 -7.06 33.60
C ARG A 867 -21.19 -5.67 33.53
N LEU A 868 -19.86 -5.58 33.43
CA LEU A 868 -19.19 -4.30 33.25
C LEU A 868 -19.45 -3.75 31.84
N THR A 869 -19.96 -2.52 31.79
CA THR A 869 -20.12 -1.73 30.57
C THR A 869 -19.70 -0.29 30.81
N LEU A 870 -19.04 0.31 29.83
CA LEU A 870 -18.98 1.76 29.73
C LEU A 870 -20.35 2.29 29.28
N VAL A 871 -20.78 3.44 29.78
CA VAL A 871 -21.98 4.17 29.35
C VAL A 871 -21.55 5.58 28.96
N ARG A 872 -21.79 5.99 27.70
CA ARG A 872 -21.71 7.41 27.31
C ARG A 872 -22.97 8.12 27.79
N TYR A 873 -22.85 9.36 28.26
CA TYR A 873 -24.00 10.20 28.56
C TYR A 873 -23.85 11.65 28.09
N GLU A 874 -24.97 12.26 27.74
CA GLU A 874 -25.09 13.65 27.30
C GLU A 874 -26.22 14.30 28.12
N VAL A 875 -26.02 15.52 28.63
CA VAL A 875 -27.03 16.25 29.43
C VAL A 875 -27.55 17.40 28.59
N ASN A 876 -28.87 17.47 28.40
CA ASN A 876 -29.49 18.53 27.61
C ASN A 876 -29.66 19.84 28.42
N LYS A 877 -30.12 20.91 27.76
CA LYS A 877 -30.30 22.24 28.37
C LYS A 877 -31.36 22.29 29.49
N GLU A 878 -32.21 21.27 29.62
CA GLU A 878 -33.24 21.13 30.65
C GLU A 878 -32.77 20.25 31.82
N GLY A 879 -31.52 19.76 31.79
CA GLY A 879 -30.98 18.81 32.78
C GLY A 879 -31.34 17.35 32.51
N LYS A 880 -32.07 17.04 31.43
CA LYS A 880 -32.41 15.66 31.07
C LYS A 880 -31.17 14.96 30.48
N VAL A 881 -30.86 13.79 31.04
CA VAL A 881 -29.75 12.93 30.59
C VAL A 881 -30.23 12.00 29.47
N SER A 882 -29.39 11.79 28.46
CA SER A 882 -29.48 10.67 27.53
C SER A 882 -28.25 9.76 27.69
N THR A 883 -28.43 8.46 27.50
CA THR A 883 -27.44 7.43 27.83
C THR A 883 -27.30 6.40 26.71
N VAL A 884 -26.07 5.88 26.53
CA VAL A 884 -25.76 4.84 25.54
C VAL A 884 -24.77 3.85 26.15
N LYS A 885 -25.18 2.58 26.33
CA LYS A 885 -24.28 1.49 26.74
C LYS A 885 -23.31 1.18 25.59
N LEU A 886 -22.01 1.09 25.89
CA LEU A 886 -20.94 0.86 24.89
C LEU A 886 -20.18 -0.46 25.09
N GLY A 887 -20.46 -1.21 26.16
CA GLY A 887 -19.79 -2.47 26.43
C GLY A 887 -18.33 -2.27 26.82
N GLY A 888 -17.45 -3.08 26.24
CA GLY A 888 -16.05 -3.27 26.67
C GLY A 888 -15.81 -4.63 27.33
N SER A 889 -14.55 -4.97 27.52
CA SER A 889 -14.05 -6.23 28.11
C SER A 889 -13.25 -5.97 29.39
N TYR A 890 -13.16 -6.97 30.26
CA TYR A 890 -12.36 -6.91 31.49
C TYR A 890 -11.26 -7.96 31.46
N ASN A 891 -10.00 -7.54 31.49
CA ASN A 891 -8.90 -8.46 31.68
C ASN A 891 -8.73 -8.75 33.18
N ALA A 892 -8.96 -10.00 33.57
CA ALA A 892 -8.93 -10.43 34.96
C ALA A 892 -7.52 -10.52 35.57
N GLU A 893 -6.46 -10.50 34.76
CA GLU A 893 -5.06 -10.56 35.21
C GLU A 893 -4.52 -9.16 35.50
N THR A 894 -4.57 -8.27 34.49
CA THR A 894 -4.11 -6.88 34.56
C THR A 894 -5.05 -5.99 35.38
N LYS A 895 -6.29 -6.44 35.62
CA LYS A 895 -7.38 -5.70 36.27
C LYS A 895 -7.82 -4.46 35.49
N ILE A 896 -7.53 -4.41 34.18
CA ILE A 896 -7.94 -3.32 33.29
C ILE A 896 -9.28 -3.66 32.63
N PHE A 897 -10.23 -2.72 32.68
CA PHE A 897 -11.42 -2.73 31.85
C PHE A 897 -11.18 -1.87 30.60
N THR A 898 -11.44 -2.39 29.40
CA THR A 898 -11.17 -1.70 28.12
C THR A 898 -12.43 -1.63 27.29
N ALA A 899 -12.81 -0.44 26.84
CA ALA A 899 -13.93 -0.23 25.90
C ALA A 899 -13.48 0.64 24.72
N ARG A 900 -14.16 0.50 23.59
CA ARG A 900 -13.97 1.37 22.42
C ARG A 900 -15.01 2.49 22.41
N VAL A 901 -14.62 3.67 21.94
CA VAL A 901 -15.52 4.83 21.82
C VAL A 901 -15.39 5.49 20.44
N ALA A 902 -16.52 5.70 19.77
CA ALA A 902 -16.61 6.42 18.49
C ALA A 902 -16.99 7.91 18.65
N LYS A 903 -16.87 8.44 19.87
CA LYS A 903 -17.15 9.85 20.21
C LYS A 903 -16.22 10.38 21.30
N ALA A 904 -16.08 11.70 21.37
CA ALA A 904 -15.69 12.40 22.58
C ALA A 904 -16.94 12.70 23.45
N GLY A 905 -16.78 13.03 24.73
CA GLY A 905 -17.90 13.30 25.65
C GLY A 905 -17.71 12.68 27.04
N ASN A 906 -18.82 12.48 27.75
CA ASN A 906 -18.81 11.99 29.12
C ASN A 906 -19.16 10.49 29.20
N TYR A 907 -18.52 9.79 30.13
CA TYR A 907 -18.62 8.36 30.30
C TYR A 907 -18.66 7.96 31.78
N VAL A 908 -19.41 6.90 32.11
CA VAL A 908 -19.39 6.25 33.43
C VAL A 908 -19.26 4.73 33.23
N LEU A 909 -18.37 4.11 33.99
CA LEU A 909 -18.21 2.66 34.03
C LEU A 909 -19.08 2.09 35.16
N VAL A 910 -19.97 1.16 34.81
CA VAL A 910 -21.06 0.66 35.65
C VAL A 910 -21.16 -0.86 35.60
N GLU A 911 -21.72 -1.48 36.64
CA GLU A 911 -22.28 -2.84 36.54
C GLU A 911 -23.76 -2.71 36.16
N ALA A 912 -24.14 -3.25 35.00
CA ALA A 912 -25.55 -3.32 34.60
C ALA A 912 -26.22 -4.60 35.14
N LYS A 913 -27.46 -4.50 35.62
CA LYS A 913 -28.26 -5.65 36.10
C LYS A 913 -28.27 -6.81 35.09
N GLU A 914 -28.50 -6.48 33.83
CA GLU A 914 -28.35 -7.34 32.66
C GLU A 914 -27.59 -6.57 31.58
N LEU A 915 -26.82 -7.29 30.77
CA LEU A 915 -25.97 -6.75 29.73
C LEU A 915 -25.87 -7.77 28.59
N LEU A 916 -26.06 -7.32 27.36
CA LEU A 916 -25.88 -8.11 26.15
C LEU A 916 -24.79 -7.48 25.30
N LYS A 917 -23.77 -8.27 24.97
CA LYS A 917 -22.71 -7.96 24.00
C LYS A 917 -22.82 -8.97 22.87
N ILE A 918 -22.97 -8.50 21.63
CA ILE A 918 -22.87 -9.33 20.42
C ILE A 918 -21.71 -8.78 19.60
N ASN A 919 -20.62 -9.53 19.53
CA ASN A 919 -19.45 -9.20 18.73
C ASN A 919 -19.46 -10.04 17.44
N MET A 920 -19.32 -9.39 16.29
CA MET A 920 -19.32 -10.03 14.97
C MET A 920 -18.24 -9.42 14.07
N THR A 921 -17.76 -10.15 13.07
CA THR A 921 -16.80 -9.66 12.06
C THR A 921 -17.41 -9.79 10.67
N ILE A 922 -17.12 -8.86 9.74
CA ILE A 922 -17.55 -9.01 8.34
C ILE A 922 -16.89 -10.25 7.72
N GLY A 923 -17.71 -11.18 7.24
CA GLY A 923 -17.28 -12.44 6.64
C GLY A 923 -17.33 -13.64 7.59
N ASP A 924 -17.23 -13.43 8.90
CA ASP A 924 -17.31 -14.51 9.88
C ASP A 924 -18.77 -14.93 10.14
N LYS A 925 -19.04 -16.23 10.07
CA LYS A 925 -20.33 -16.79 10.51
C LYS A 925 -20.41 -16.87 12.02
N THR A 926 -19.29 -16.96 12.72
CA THR A 926 -19.22 -16.96 14.18
C THR A 926 -19.54 -15.57 14.71
N SER A 927 -20.15 -15.50 15.90
CA SER A 927 -20.39 -14.26 16.63
C SER A 927 -20.45 -14.57 18.12
N ASN A 928 -19.74 -13.78 18.92
CA ASN A 928 -19.67 -14.01 20.36
C ASN A 928 -20.79 -13.22 21.05
N VAL A 929 -21.74 -13.95 21.66
CA VAL A 929 -22.85 -13.41 22.44
C VAL A 929 -22.56 -13.62 23.92
N ASN A 930 -22.25 -12.55 24.66
CA ASN A 930 -21.79 -12.63 26.06
C ASN A 930 -20.70 -13.69 26.26
N ASP A 931 -19.64 -13.56 25.46
CA ASP A 931 -18.45 -14.44 25.42
C ASP A 931 -18.74 -15.92 25.01
N GLN A 932 -19.98 -16.26 24.66
CA GLN A 932 -20.34 -17.55 24.05
C GLN A 932 -20.33 -17.47 22.53
N SER A 933 -19.57 -18.33 21.88
CA SER A 933 -19.58 -18.48 20.42
C SER A 933 -20.92 -19.00 19.92
N VAL A 934 -21.51 -18.30 18.95
CA VAL A 934 -22.76 -18.69 18.26
C VAL A 934 -22.56 -18.57 16.75
N THR A 935 -22.87 -19.63 16.00
CA THR A 935 -22.76 -19.65 14.53
C THR A 935 -24.05 -19.14 13.88
N ASN A 936 -23.89 -18.21 12.93
CA ASN A 936 -24.95 -17.69 12.07
C ASN A 936 -25.11 -18.54 10.80
N ASP A 937 -26.33 -18.61 10.26
CA ASP A 937 -26.61 -19.17 8.93
C ASP A 937 -25.78 -18.46 7.83
N ILE A 938 -25.70 -17.13 7.92
CA ILE A 938 -24.97 -16.23 7.01
C ILE A 938 -24.19 -15.21 7.87
N ALA A 939 -22.94 -14.95 7.49
CA ALA A 939 -22.09 -13.94 8.10
C ALA A 939 -22.61 -12.50 7.89
N PRO A 940 -22.20 -11.51 8.72
CA PRO A 940 -22.29 -10.10 8.38
C PRO A 940 -21.55 -9.80 7.07
N GLN A 941 -22.14 -8.97 6.21
CA GLN A 941 -21.59 -8.63 4.89
C GLN A 941 -21.75 -7.13 4.62
N ILE A 942 -20.75 -6.49 4.03
CA ILE A 942 -20.90 -5.12 3.52
C ILE A 942 -21.57 -5.20 2.15
N ILE A 943 -22.73 -4.56 1.99
CA ILE A 943 -23.45 -4.45 0.72
C ILE A 943 -23.74 -2.97 0.49
N ASN A 944 -23.26 -2.41 -0.63
CA ASN A 944 -23.40 -0.99 -0.99
C ASN A 944 -22.97 -0.05 0.15
N GLY A 945 -21.84 -0.35 0.81
CA GLY A 945 -21.31 0.42 1.95
C GLY A 945 -22.08 0.25 3.28
N SER A 946 -23.18 -0.51 3.31
CA SER A 946 -23.93 -0.81 4.52
C SER A 946 -23.57 -2.18 5.10
N THR A 947 -23.33 -2.26 6.40
CA THR A 947 -23.17 -3.55 7.09
C THR A 947 -24.53 -4.24 7.24
N MET A 948 -24.67 -5.38 6.59
CA MET A 948 -25.89 -6.19 6.50
C MET A 948 -25.74 -7.46 7.34
N VAL A 949 -26.80 -7.82 8.08
CA VAL A 949 -26.81 -8.92 9.06
C VAL A 949 -28.11 -9.73 8.96
N PRO A 950 -28.13 -11.02 9.38
CA PRO A 950 -29.36 -11.81 9.45
C PRO A 950 -30.34 -11.19 10.46
N VAL A 951 -31.50 -10.73 9.99
CA VAL A 951 -32.48 -10.03 10.84
C VAL A 951 -32.91 -10.84 12.06
N ARG A 952 -33.06 -12.17 11.87
CA ARG A 952 -33.50 -13.08 12.92
C ARG A 952 -32.49 -13.17 14.07
N PHE A 953 -31.22 -13.42 13.77
CA PHE A 953 -30.18 -13.56 14.79
C PHE A 953 -30.10 -12.32 15.68
N ILE A 954 -30.05 -11.14 15.07
CA ILE A 954 -29.96 -9.87 15.81
C ILE A 954 -31.21 -9.60 16.63
N ALA A 955 -32.39 -9.72 16.03
CA ALA A 955 -33.65 -9.45 16.73
C ALA A 955 -33.90 -10.43 17.89
N GLU A 956 -33.75 -11.75 17.67
CA GLU A 956 -34.01 -12.77 18.70
C GLU A 956 -33.01 -12.65 19.87
N LYS A 957 -31.73 -12.34 19.60
CA LYS A 957 -30.76 -12.06 20.67
C LYS A 957 -31.04 -10.75 21.42
N LEU A 958 -31.71 -9.79 20.79
CA LEU A 958 -32.19 -8.54 21.41
C LEU A 958 -33.57 -8.69 22.10
N ASN A 959 -34.04 -9.93 22.29
CA ASN A 959 -35.33 -10.36 22.86
C ASN A 959 -36.57 -9.97 22.03
N ALA A 960 -36.43 -9.81 20.71
CA ALA A 960 -37.49 -9.41 19.81
C ALA A 960 -37.98 -10.56 18.90
N GLU A 961 -39.30 -10.69 18.74
CA GLU A 961 -39.94 -11.70 17.88
C GLU A 961 -39.94 -11.24 16.41
N VAL A 962 -39.63 -12.13 15.46
CA VAL A 962 -39.54 -11.80 14.02
C VAL A 962 -40.61 -12.53 13.18
N LYS A 963 -41.48 -11.75 12.53
CA LYS A 963 -42.49 -12.23 11.56
C LYS A 963 -42.19 -11.75 10.14
N TRP A 964 -42.65 -12.51 9.14
CA TRP A 964 -42.48 -12.21 7.71
C TRP A 964 -43.84 -12.08 7.02
N ASP A 965 -44.14 -10.90 6.47
CA ASP A 965 -45.28 -10.68 5.58
C ASP A 965 -44.84 -10.97 4.14
N SER A 966 -45.17 -12.17 3.67
CA SER A 966 -44.84 -12.62 2.30
C SER A 966 -45.62 -11.90 1.20
N LYS A 967 -46.76 -11.26 1.52
CA LYS A 967 -47.55 -10.49 0.54
C LYS A 967 -46.95 -9.11 0.31
N LYS A 968 -46.47 -8.46 1.38
CA LYS A 968 -45.80 -7.15 1.29
C LYS A 968 -44.29 -7.25 1.05
N LYS A 969 -43.69 -8.43 1.25
CA LYS A 969 -42.23 -8.65 1.31
C LYS A 969 -41.57 -7.80 2.41
N GLN A 970 -42.11 -7.89 3.63
CA GLN A 970 -41.68 -7.08 4.77
C GLN A 970 -41.39 -7.96 6.00
N VAL A 971 -40.37 -7.58 6.77
CA VAL A 971 -40.14 -8.12 8.11
C VAL A 971 -40.84 -7.22 9.13
N GLN A 972 -41.49 -7.84 10.11
CA GLN A 972 -42.05 -7.16 11.27
C GLN A 972 -41.38 -7.72 12.53
N ILE A 973 -40.75 -6.85 13.32
CA ILE A 973 -40.02 -7.18 14.53
C ILE A 973 -40.76 -6.59 15.73
N TYR A 974 -41.04 -7.40 16.74
CA TYR A 974 -41.84 -7.03 17.91
C TYR A 974 -40.99 -7.10 19.17
N LEU A 975 -40.90 -6.00 19.91
CA LEU A 975 -40.20 -5.89 21.20
C LEU A 975 -41.01 -4.99 22.12
N ASP A 976 -41.38 -5.47 23.31
CA ASP A 976 -42.02 -4.67 24.38
C ASP A 976 -43.25 -3.83 23.91
N GLY A 977 -43.99 -4.33 22.92
CA GLY A 977 -45.14 -3.66 22.29
C GLY A 977 -44.80 -2.71 21.13
N GLN A 978 -43.53 -2.36 20.94
CA GLN A 978 -43.04 -1.65 19.75
C GLN A 978 -42.98 -2.60 18.55
N VAL A 979 -43.32 -2.09 17.36
CA VAL A 979 -43.22 -2.81 16.08
C VAL A 979 -42.30 -2.08 15.12
N VAL A 980 -41.17 -2.71 14.76
CA VAL A 980 -40.26 -2.23 13.71
C VAL A 980 -40.58 -2.99 12.43
N THR A 981 -41.08 -2.29 11.41
CA THR A 981 -41.28 -2.86 10.06
C THR A 981 -40.09 -2.50 9.17
N VAL A 982 -39.64 -3.44 8.34
CA VAL A 982 -38.46 -3.30 7.47
C VAL A 982 -38.74 -3.91 6.10
N ASN A 983 -38.42 -3.17 5.04
CA ASN A 983 -38.71 -3.50 3.64
C ASN A 983 -37.50 -3.21 2.72
N SER A 984 -37.63 -3.49 1.42
CA SER A 984 -36.55 -3.26 0.43
C SER A 984 -36.05 -1.81 0.33
N GLU A 985 -36.92 -0.83 0.62
CA GLU A 985 -36.56 0.60 0.70
C GLU A 985 -35.73 0.91 1.95
N ASP A 986 -35.97 0.22 3.07
CA ASP A 986 -35.11 0.22 4.28
C ASP A 986 -33.78 -0.53 4.07
N GLY A 987 -33.38 -0.78 2.82
CA GLY A 987 -32.15 -1.50 2.45
C GLY A 987 -32.22 -3.02 2.56
N MET A 988 -33.35 -3.61 3.00
CA MET A 988 -33.50 -5.06 3.16
C MET A 988 -33.15 -5.84 1.89
N LYS A 989 -32.38 -6.92 2.03
CA LYS A 989 -32.05 -7.88 0.95
C LYS A 989 -32.46 -9.29 1.37
N ILE A 990 -32.83 -10.12 0.39
CA ILE A 990 -32.99 -11.56 0.59
C ILE A 990 -31.82 -12.24 -0.09
N LYS A 991 -31.06 -13.04 0.65
CA LYS A 991 -29.89 -13.78 0.18
C LYS A 991 -29.86 -15.15 0.86
N ASP A 992 -29.57 -16.21 0.10
CA ASP A 992 -29.47 -17.60 0.57
C ASP A 992 -30.64 -18.04 1.49
N SER A 993 -31.87 -17.67 1.11
CA SER A 993 -33.11 -17.89 1.89
C SER A 993 -33.07 -17.37 3.34
N ARG A 994 -32.38 -16.24 3.56
CA ARG A 994 -32.46 -15.40 4.76
C ARG A 994 -32.70 -13.94 4.39
N THR A 995 -33.28 -13.19 5.32
CA THR A 995 -33.45 -11.75 5.18
C THR A 995 -32.30 -11.03 5.87
N LEU A 996 -31.50 -10.32 5.08
CA LEU A 996 -30.44 -9.44 5.53
C LEU A 996 -30.95 -8.00 5.63
N VAL A 997 -30.53 -7.28 6.66
CA VAL A 997 -30.97 -5.92 6.99
C VAL A 997 -29.79 -5.08 7.49
N PRO A 998 -29.82 -3.73 7.38
CA PRO A 998 -28.74 -2.90 7.88
C PRO A 998 -28.65 -3.00 9.42
N ILE A 999 -27.50 -3.39 9.96
CA ILE A 999 -27.33 -3.71 11.39
C ILE A 999 -27.80 -2.55 12.29
N ARG A 1000 -27.36 -1.34 11.97
CA ARG A 1000 -27.64 -0.13 12.75
C ARG A 1000 -29.14 0.17 12.80
N TYR A 1001 -29.84 0.00 11.68
CA TYR A 1001 -31.28 0.28 11.57
C TYR A 1001 -32.14 -0.63 12.45
N ILE A 1002 -31.71 -1.89 12.66
CA ILE A 1002 -32.39 -2.81 13.58
C ILE A 1002 -32.00 -2.53 15.02
N SER A 1003 -30.70 -2.64 15.32
CA SER A 1003 -30.22 -2.66 16.70
C SER A 1003 -30.56 -1.37 17.45
N GLU A 1004 -30.35 -0.19 16.84
CA GLU A 1004 -30.66 1.10 17.48
C GLU A 1004 -32.17 1.28 17.69
N LYS A 1005 -33.02 0.76 16.79
CA LYS A 1005 -34.48 0.74 16.99
C LYS A 1005 -34.95 -0.25 18.05
N LEU A 1006 -34.14 -1.24 18.41
CA LEU A 1006 -34.39 -2.22 19.48
C LEU A 1006 -33.65 -1.87 20.79
N GLY A 1007 -33.10 -0.65 20.90
CA GLY A 1007 -32.45 -0.11 22.11
C GLY A 1007 -30.96 -0.44 22.27
N ALA A 1008 -30.31 -0.99 21.23
CA ALA A 1008 -28.90 -1.40 21.28
C ALA A 1008 -27.98 -0.44 20.51
N ASN A 1009 -26.83 -0.11 21.09
CA ASN A 1009 -25.75 0.62 20.42
C ASN A 1009 -25.05 -0.27 19.39
N VAL A 1010 -24.64 0.28 18.24
CA VAL A 1010 -23.80 -0.42 17.26
C VAL A 1010 -22.52 0.36 17.00
N LEU A 1011 -21.41 -0.18 17.51
CA LEU A 1011 -20.07 0.25 17.14
C LEU A 1011 -19.61 -0.47 15.87
N TRP A 1012 -18.84 0.24 15.05
CA TRP A 1012 -18.10 -0.28 13.91
C TRP A 1012 -16.62 0.02 14.11
N VAL A 1013 -15.74 -0.95 13.87
CA VAL A 1013 -14.29 -0.82 13.91
C VAL A 1013 -13.78 -1.05 12.50
N GLY A 1014 -13.34 0.00 11.81
CA GLY A 1014 -12.97 -0.07 10.40
C GLY A 1014 -11.71 -0.91 10.16
N SER A 1015 -10.69 -0.71 10.99
CA SER A 1015 -9.40 -1.41 10.91
C SER A 1015 -9.53 -2.94 10.96
N SER A 1016 -10.38 -3.46 11.85
CA SER A 1016 -10.58 -4.89 12.08
C SER A 1016 -11.90 -5.44 11.53
N LYS A 1017 -12.67 -4.63 10.77
CA LYS A 1017 -14.02 -4.94 10.26
C LYS A 1017 -14.99 -5.49 11.32
N ALA A 1018 -14.82 -5.10 12.58
CA ALA A 1018 -15.56 -5.64 13.71
C ALA A 1018 -16.81 -4.79 14.04
N ILE A 1019 -17.82 -5.48 14.56
CA ILE A 1019 -19.12 -4.94 14.92
C ILE A 1019 -19.36 -5.31 16.39
N GLU A 1020 -19.40 -4.32 17.27
CA GLU A 1020 -19.71 -4.52 18.71
C GLU A 1020 -21.10 -3.95 18.97
N ILE A 1021 -22.07 -4.82 19.28
CA ILE A 1021 -23.47 -4.46 19.54
C ILE A 1021 -23.74 -4.62 21.03
N VAL A 1022 -24.31 -3.60 21.67
CA VAL A 1022 -24.49 -3.60 23.13
C VAL A 1022 -25.89 -3.13 23.54
N LYS A 1023 -26.56 -3.89 24.41
CA LYS A 1023 -27.86 -3.59 25.02
C LYS A 1023 -27.85 -3.87 26.51
#